data_AF-A0A521DHK7-F1
#
_entry.id   AF-A0A521DHK7-F1
#
_cell.length_a   1.000
_cell.length_b   1.000
_cell.length_c   1.000
_cell.angle_alpha   90.00
_cell.angle_beta   90.00
_cell.angle_gamma   90.00
#
_symmetry.space_group_name_H-M   'P 1'
#
loop_
_entity.id
_entity.type
_entity.pdbx_description
1 polymer ?
#
loop_
_entity_poly.entity_id
_entity_poly.type
_entity_poly.pdbx_seq_one_letter_code
_entity_poly.pdbx_strand_id
1 'polypeptide(L)'
;MWSINNLIRYTVMGSVLLLCAGLFSPALAQQGEAQIEQETEYTMPAWRFGVSGGANFNFYRGTTQNLYDDYMTHAPFGHGQGVGLFAAPVIEYHPDGSLFGFNFKAGYDSRQGEFDDQMSPCGCPLDLSTDLSYITVEPSLRIAPFRSNFFLFTGPRLAFLYDESFEYNKDVNPDFPNATQAENVEGDFDEMESTQFSFQVGAGWDIPLNDNTNKTRFILSPFVSFQPYFGQEPRSIETWNITTLRTGLSFKVGSGKKIPGSTPPPPAPAPVVPNVDFMVDSPKNTEVQRVYLETFPLHTLVFFNDGSTSIPERYISLSAEEAETFDQEKIGPFDSVAPYSRSTRQMQVYYNILNILGDRMRNNPSTTINLIGSSMESQDDAVQMAESVKGYLVDTFGIDASRISTEGNLNTEMPKAETDLDLRREEMRHVTLQSSSPKLLREYMTKPKNFSEITDQEAPDDSFITLTLDGETEDVESWTVEATNDETGETQTFGPYTSNEVRIPGEDLLGDSPEGNFSMVMIGEAENGTTVRRRTTTNVVLWTPTLVEVASRYSVLFGFDSSELRPEYKDYLDEVVIPYIESGATVEIFGHTDIIGQTEYNQELSERRAAVVRDYIDQNVDASNVQIDVVAYGEETTEASFENTHPEQRYYNRTAIIDIVISN
;
A
#
# COMPACT_ATOMS: atom_id res chain seq x y z
N MET A 1 3.53 28.90 5.03
CA MET A 1 3.63 28.38 6.42
C MET A 1 2.73 27.15 6.45
N TRP A 2 3.32 25.99 6.15
CA TRP A 2 2.63 24.71 6.01
C TRP A 2 2.44 24.11 7.41
N SER A 3 1.21 23.71 7.73
CA SER A 3 0.83 23.19 9.06
C SER A 3 1.35 21.77 9.27
N ILE A 4 1.86 21.53 10.47
CA ILE A 4 2.52 20.31 10.97
C ILE A 4 1.56 19.10 11.07
N ASN A 5 0.26 19.26 10.75
CA ASN A 5 -0.75 18.22 10.94
C ASN A 5 -0.78 17.11 9.87
N ASN A 6 -0.18 17.30 8.69
CA ASN A 6 -0.18 16.25 7.66
C ASN A 6 0.98 15.24 7.78
N LEU A 7 1.96 15.49 8.65
CA LEU A 7 3.09 14.56 8.88
C LEU A 7 2.72 13.42 9.85
N ILE A 8 1.63 13.56 10.61
CA ILE A 8 1.20 12.57 11.61
C ILE A 8 0.33 11.47 10.96
N ARG A 9 -0.35 11.74 9.85
CA ARG A 9 -1.22 10.75 9.17
C ARG A 9 -0.47 9.60 8.48
N TYR A 10 0.79 9.79 8.07
CA TYR A 10 1.58 8.74 7.39
C TYR A 10 2.68 8.11 8.26
N THR A 11 3.01 8.70 9.41
CA THR A 11 4.10 8.19 10.26
C THR A 11 3.63 7.12 11.26
N VAL A 12 2.33 7.10 11.61
CA VAL A 12 1.79 6.16 12.60
C VAL A 12 1.59 4.75 12.04
N MET A 13 1.39 4.58 10.74
CA MET A 13 1.30 3.24 10.12
C MET A 13 2.68 2.61 9.83
N GLY A 14 3.71 3.43 9.58
CA GLY A 14 5.09 2.96 9.36
C GLY A 14 5.92 2.71 10.62
N SER A 15 5.52 3.27 11.77
CA SER A 15 6.34 3.20 13.01
C SER A 15 5.95 2.07 13.96
N VAL A 16 4.84 1.35 13.71
CA VAL A 16 4.43 0.20 14.53
C VAL A 16 5.22 -1.07 14.18
N LEU A 17 5.86 -1.13 13.01
CA LEU A 17 6.72 -2.25 12.60
C LEU A 17 8.20 -2.09 13.02
N LEU A 18 8.63 -0.91 13.45
CA LEU A 18 10.04 -0.60 13.73
C LEU A 18 10.40 -0.44 15.22
N LEU A 19 9.43 -0.51 16.13
CA LEU A 19 9.66 -0.37 17.58
C LEU A 19 9.91 -1.69 18.33
N CYS A 20 9.92 -2.85 17.63
CA CYS A 20 10.29 -4.14 18.23
C CYS A 20 11.76 -4.54 18.06
N ALA A 21 12.57 -3.78 17.31
CA ALA A 21 13.93 -4.21 16.94
C ALA A 21 15.08 -3.49 17.66
N GLY A 22 14.82 -2.51 18.53
CA GLY A 22 15.89 -1.72 19.13
C GLY A 22 15.57 -1.36 20.55
N LEU A 23 16.03 -2.19 21.50
CA LEU A 23 16.42 -1.87 22.87
C LEU A 23 16.49 -3.20 23.62
N PHE A 24 17.69 -3.74 23.84
CA PHE A 24 18.14 -4.45 25.04
C PHE A 24 19.48 -5.14 24.72
N SER A 25 20.57 -4.39 24.85
CA SER A 25 21.89 -5.00 25.07
C SER A 25 21.97 -5.40 26.55
N PRO A 26 22.19 -6.67 26.92
CA PRO A 26 22.47 -6.99 28.31
C PRO A 26 23.93 -6.62 28.63
N ALA A 27 24.06 -5.82 29.69
CA ALA A 27 25.35 -5.44 30.27
C ALA A 27 26.08 -6.65 30.86
N LEU A 28 27.40 -6.65 30.73
CA LEU A 28 28.35 -7.53 31.41
C LEU A 28 28.05 -7.60 32.92
N ALA A 29 27.92 -8.82 33.45
CA ALA A 29 28.05 -9.12 34.87
C ALA A 29 29.17 -10.13 35.10
N GLN A 30 30.02 -9.82 36.08
CA GLN A 30 31.24 -10.50 36.48
C GLN A 30 31.04 -11.97 36.88
N GLN A 31 32.07 -12.76 36.58
CA GLN A 31 32.31 -14.09 37.13
C GLN A 31 32.41 -14.05 38.66
N GLY A 32 31.59 -14.87 39.31
CA GLY A 32 31.79 -15.35 40.66
C GLY A 32 31.66 -16.87 40.65
N GLU A 33 32.67 -17.57 41.16
CA GLU A 33 32.69 -19.03 41.31
C GLU A 33 31.48 -19.52 42.11
N ALA A 34 30.75 -20.49 41.59
CA ALA A 34 29.75 -21.24 42.35
C ALA A 34 29.79 -22.73 41.99
N GLN A 35 29.66 -23.55 43.04
CA GLN A 35 29.76 -25.00 43.06
C GLN A 35 28.72 -25.67 42.14
N ILE A 36 29.11 -26.77 41.49
CA ILE A 36 28.23 -27.56 40.62
C ILE A 36 27.19 -28.31 41.49
N GLU A 37 25.98 -27.76 41.57
CA GLU A 37 24.78 -28.49 41.99
C GLU A 37 24.06 -29.07 40.77
N GLN A 38 23.44 -30.24 40.92
CA GLN A 38 22.65 -30.92 39.90
C GLN A 38 21.57 -29.98 39.32
N GLU A 39 21.73 -29.56 38.06
CA GLU A 39 20.69 -28.73 37.43
C GLU A 39 19.48 -29.57 37.09
N THR A 40 18.44 -29.36 37.88
CA THR A 40 17.13 -29.95 37.67
C THR A 40 16.39 -29.12 36.63
N GLU A 41 15.99 -29.73 35.51
CA GLU A 41 15.14 -29.04 34.51
C GLU A 41 13.65 -29.09 34.88
N TYR A 42 12.95 -28.02 34.53
CA TYR A 42 11.52 -27.81 34.74
C TYR A 42 10.82 -27.46 33.43
N THR A 43 9.60 -27.99 33.24
CA THR A 43 8.73 -27.66 32.10
C THR A 43 8.28 -26.19 32.11
N MET A 44 7.71 -25.70 31.00
CA MET A 44 6.93 -24.46 31.05
C MET A 44 5.77 -24.58 32.05
N PRO A 45 5.39 -23.49 32.74
CA PRO A 45 4.35 -23.55 33.75
C PRO A 45 2.99 -23.66 33.08
N ALA A 46 2.21 -24.66 33.48
CA ALA A 46 0.85 -24.83 32.98
C ALA A 46 -0.09 -23.72 33.49
N TRP A 47 0.10 -23.26 34.72
CA TRP A 47 -0.60 -22.12 35.29
C TRP A 47 0.34 -20.93 35.39
N ARG A 48 -0.12 -19.78 34.90
CA ARG A 48 0.62 -18.53 34.79
C ARG A 48 -0.24 -17.41 35.36
N PHE A 49 0.33 -16.58 36.21
CA PHE A 49 -0.34 -15.47 36.89
C PHE A 49 0.45 -14.20 36.64
N GLY A 50 -0.21 -13.07 36.48
CA GLY A 50 0.52 -11.87 36.10
C GLY A 50 -0.33 -10.63 35.99
N VAL A 51 0.24 -9.64 35.31
CA VAL A 51 -0.41 -8.36 34.98
C VAL A 51 -0.24 -8.06 33.50
N SER A 52 -1.23 -7.41 32.91
CA SER A 52 -1.25 -6.91 31.54
C SER A 52 -1.45 -5.42 31.55
N GLY A 53 -0.68 -4.70 30.75
CA GLY A 53 -0.85 -3.26 30.49
C GLY A 53 -0.87 -3.02 28.99
N GLY A 54 -1.66 -2.05 28.52
CA GLY A 54 -1.75 -1.74 27.10
C GLY A 54 -2.42 -0.41 26.79
N ALA A 55 -2.39 -0.03 25.52
CA ALA A 55 -3.10 1.12 24.97
C ALA A 55 -4.27 0.64 24.10
N ASN A 56 -5.44 1.23 24.31
CA ASN A 56 -6.65 1.05 23.52
C ASN A 56 -6.78 2.22 22.55
N PHE A 57 -6.68 1.94 21.25
CA PHE A 57 -7.03 2.88 20.21
C PHE A 57 -8.52 2.73 19.90
N ASN A 58 -9.31 3.72 20.29
CA ASN A 58 -10.76 3.72 20.20
C ASN A 58 -11.20 4.53 19.00
N PHE A 59 -12.12 3.98 18.22
CA PHE A 59 -12.70 4.60 17.04
C PHE A 59 -14.21 4.65 17.21
N TYR A 60 -14.73 5.86 17.32
CA TYR A 60 -16.14 6.13 17.52
C TYR A 60 -16.82 6.41 16.18
N ARG A 61 -17.93 5.71 15.93
CA ARG A 61 -18.80 5.89 14.76
C ARG A 61 -20.27 5.97 15.22
N GLY A 62 -21.15 6.46 14.37
CA GLY A 62 -22.57 6.66 14.68
C GLY A 62 -22.86 8.13 14.93
N THR A 63 -23.85 8.45 15.77
CA THR A 63 -24.21 9.85 16.10
C THR A 63 -24.42 10.00 17.59
N THR A 64 -23.76 10.98 18.21
CA THR A 64 -24.08 11.44 19.57
C THR A 64 -24.40 12.93 19.55
N GLN A 65 -25.55 13.31 20.12
CA GLN A 65 -26.02 14.69 20.18
C GLN A 65 -26.67 15.02 21.52
N ASN A 66 -27.41 14.09 22.11
CA ASN A 66 -28.05 14.30 23.41
C ASN A 66 -27.09 13.89 24.53
N LEU A 67 -26.57 14.81 25.34
CA LEU A 67 -25.57 14.49 26.36
C LEU A 67 -26.20 14.01 27.68
N TYR A 68 -27.12 14.78 28.27
CA TYR A 68 -27.80 14.46 29.54
C TYR A 68 -29.08 15.31 29.74
N ASP A 69 -30.12 14.81 30.42
CA ASP A 69 -31.33 15.59 30.81
C ASP A 69 -31.91 16.46 29.67
N ASP A 70 -32.01 15.88 28.46
CA ASP A 70 -32.42 16.54 27.20
C ASP A 70 -31.48 17.66 26.69
N TYR A 71 -30.27 17.79 27.24
CA TYR A 71 -29.24 18.70 26.76
C TYR A 71 -28.66 18.19 25.44
N MET A 72 -29.12 18.79 24.34
CA MET A 72 -28.58 18.51 23.01
C MET A 72 -27.46 19.49 22.63
N THR A 73 -26.38 18.95 22.08
CA THR A 73 -25.34 19.74 21.43
C THR A 73 -25.89 20.44 20.19
N HIS A 74 -25.22 21.50 19.78
CA HIS A 74 -25.69 22.34 18.67
C HIS A 74 -25.56 21.66 17.30
N ALA A 75 -24.77 20.58 17.20
CA ALA A 75 -24.65 19.70 16.05
C ALA A 75 -24.32 18.27 16.53
N PRO A 76 -24.77 17.23 15.82
CA PRO A 76 -24.45 15.85 16.15
C PRO A 76 -22.96 15.55 15.87
N PHE A 77 -22.32 14.80 16.75
CA PHE A 77 -20.96 14.29 16.58
C PHE A 77 -21.01 12.91 15.93
N GLY A 78 -20.36 12.77 14.77
CA GLY A 78 -20.39 11.55 13.97
C GLY A 78 -19.18 10.63 14.13
N HIS A 79 -18.02 11.23 14.39
CA HIS A 79 -16.73 10.57 14.34
C HIS A 79 -15.84 11.07 15.47
N GLY A 80 -15.23 10.14 16.19
CA GLY A 80 -14.27 10.46 17.24
C GLY A 80 -13.20 9.40 17.36
N GLN A 81 -12.11 9.73 18.02
CA GLN A 81 -10.99 8.83 18.23
C GLN A 81 -10.30 9.14 19.56
N GLY A 82 -9.66 8.15 20.17
CA GLY A 82 -8.88 8.40 21.37
C GLY A 82 -8.03 7.23 21.79
N VAL A 83 -7.15 7.48 22.77
CA VAL A 83 -6.21 6.48 23.30
C VAL A 83 -6.43 6.32 24.79
N GLY A 84 -6.89 5.14 25.20
CA GLY A 84 -7.15 4.80 26.60
C GLY A 84 -6.15 3.79 27.18
N LEU A 85 -5.99 3.81 28.50
CA LEU A 85 -5.21 2.80 29.23
C LEU A 85 -6.02 1.50 29.42
N PHE A 86 -5.36 0.37 29.19
CA PHE A 86 -5.80 -0.95 29.64
C PHE A 86 -4.86 -1.48 30.72
N ALA A 87 -5.42 -1.96 31.85
CA ALA A 87 -4.65 -2.58 32.92
C ALA A 87 -5.44 -3.69 33.61
N ALA A 88 -4.92 -4.92 33.60
CA ALA A 88 -5.62 -6.06 34.18
C ALA A 88 -4.67 -7.12 34.78
N PRO A 89 -4.96 -7.72 35.94
CA PRO A 89 -4.41 -9.03 36.27
C PRO A 89 -4.74 -10.05 35.18
N VAL A 90 -3.82 -10.99 34.95
CA VAL A 90 -3.98 -12.09 34.01
C VAL A 90 -3.80 -13.43 34.71
N ILE A 91 -4.69 -14.37 34.43
CA ILE A 91 -4.59 -15.77 34.79
C ILE A 91 -4.64 -16.58 33.51
N GLU A 92 -3.59 -17.34 33.23
CA GLU A 92 -3.49 -18.14 32.01
C GLU A 92 -3.20 -19.60 32.38
N TYR A 93 -3.97 -20.50 31.77
CA TYR A 93 -3.75 -21.93 31.82
C TYR A 93 -3.38 -22.44 30.44
N HIS A 94 -2.13 -22.83 30.24
CA HIS A 94 -1.65 -23.40 28.99
C HIS A 94 -0.69 -24.57 29.31
N PRO A 95 -1.18 -25.82 29.29
CA PRO A 95 -0.33 -26.98 29.45
C PRO A 95 0.75 -27.03 28.38
N ASP A 96 1.94 -27.46 28.77
CA ASP A 96 3.08 -27.56 27.86
C ASP A 96 2.77 -28.48 26.67
N GLY A 97 3.11 -28.04 25.45
CA GLY A 97 2.80 -28.72 24.19
C GLY A 97 1.31 -28.78 23.78
N SER A 98 0.40 -28.16 24.54
CA SER A 98 -1.04 -28.14 24.20
C SER A 98 -1.35 -27.13 23.09
N LEU A 99 -2.24 -27.52 22.17
CA LEU A 99 -2.82 -26.60 21.18
C LEU A 99 -3.75 -25.57 21.84
N PHE A 100 -4.49 -25.99 22.88
CA PHE A 100 -5.48 -25.16 23.55
C PHE A 100 -5.02 -24.74 24.94
N GLY A 101 -5.38 -23.52 25.31
CA GLY A 101 -5.25 -22.97 26.65
C GLY A 101 -6.41 -22.03 26.95
N PHE A 102 -6.40 -21.48 28.16
CA PHE A 102 -7.36 -20.50 28.62
C PHE A 102 -6.61 -19.27 29.13
N ASN A 103 -7.10 -18.10 28.80
CA ASN A 103 -6.58 -16.82 29.27
C ASN A 103 -7.73 -16.03 29.87
N PHE A 104 -7.54 -15.46 31.05
CA PHE A 104 -8.54 -14.66 31.74
C PHE A 104 -7.90 -13.34 32.16
N LYS A 105 -8.48 -12.24 31.68
CA LYS A 105 -8.12 -10.88 32.10
C LYS A 105 -9.35 -10.23 32.72
N ALA A 106 -9.17 -9.54 33.83
CA ALA A 106 -10.24 -8.73 34.41
C ALA A 106 -9.68 -7.45 34.99
N GLY A 107 -10.03 -6.29 34.44
CA GLY A 107 -9.41 -5.03 34.83
C GLY A 107 -9.96 -3.79 34.14
N TYR A 108 -9.26 -2.69 34.34
CA TYR A 108 -9.63 -1.37 33.85
C TYR A 108 -9.39 -1.25 32.34
N ASP A 109 -10.37 -0.70 31.63
CA ASP A 109 -10.42 -0.57 30.18
C ASP A 109 -10.96 0.82 29.82
N SER A 110 -10.05 1.81 29.68
CA SER A 110 -10.41 3.16 29.26
C SER A 110 -10.70 3.19 27.77
N ARG A 111 -11.80 3.86 27.44
CA ARG A 111 -12.31 4.09 26.10
C ARG A 111 -12.32 5.57 25.74
N GLN A 112 -11.50 6.41 26.37
CA GLN A 112 -11.42 7.84 26.05
C GLN A 112 -11.46 8.16 24.55
N GLY A 113 -12.16 9.24 24.22
CA GLY A 113 -12.39 9.69 22.85
C GLY A 113 -12.60 11.19 22.75
N GLU A 114 -11.98 11.79 21.74
CA GLU A 114 -12.10 13.19 21.33
C GLU A 114 -12.84 13.26 19.99
N PHE A 115 -13.69 14.27 19.85
CA PHE A 115 -14.56 14.51 18.71
C PHE A 115 -14.43 15.97 18.29
N ASP A 116 -13.54 16.23 17.34
CA ASP A 116 -13.23 17.58 16.87
C ASP A 116 -13.94 17.91 15.55
N ASP A 117 -13.82 19.18 15.13
CA ASP A 117 -14.18 19.68 13.79
C ASP A 117 -15.68 19.65 13.47
N GLN A 118 -16.57 19.68 14.48
CA GLN A 118 -18.00 19.92 14.22
C GLN A 118 -18.30 21.41 14.20
N MET A 119 -19.06 21.86 13.20
CA MET A 119 -19.48 23.26 13.10
C MET A 119 -20.95 23.40 13.49
N SER A 120 -21.20 24.27 14.47
CA SER A 120 -22.57 24.70 14.78
C SER A 120 -23.17 25.52 13.64
N PRO A 121 -24.51 25.65 13.56
CA PRO A 121 -25.18 26.51 12.56
C PRO A 121 -24.76 28.00 12.59
N CYS A 122 -24.12 28.46 13.67
CA CYS A 122 -23.58 29.81 13.81
C CYS A 122 -22.09 29.93 13.44
N GLY A 123 -21.46 28.89 12.88
CA GLY A 123 -20.04 28.88 12.50
C GLY A 123 -19.06 28.82 13.67
N CYS A 124 -19.54 28.42 14.86
CA CYS A 124 -18.68 28.15 16.02
C CYS A 124 -18.21 26.68 15.97
N PRO A 125 -16.90 26.41 16.10
CA PRO A 125 -16.38 25.07 16.32
C PRO A 125 -16.94 24.47 17.62
N LEU A 126 -17.20 23.16 17.59
CA LEU A 126 -17.72 22.37 18.69
C LEU A 126 -16.80 21.17 18.90
N ASP A 127 -16.37 20.98 20.14
CA ASP A 127 -15.53 19.86 20.54
C ASP A 127 -16.22 19.08 21.66
N LEU A 128 -16.10 17.76 21.62
CA LEU A 128 -16.58 16.86 22.67
C LEU A 128 -15.46 15.91 23.06
N SER A 129 -15.12 15.88 24.33
CA SER A 129 -14.23 14.89 24.94
C SER A 129 -15.01 13.96 25.85
N THR A 130 -14.61 12.70 25.88
CA THR A 130 -15.29 11.65 26.63
C THR A 130 -14.30 10.83 27.44
N ASP A 131 -14.62 10.59 28.71
CA ASP A 131 -13.80 9.85 29.67
C ASP A 131 -14.37 8.44 29.95
N LEU A 132 -15.06 7.88 28.95
CA LEU A 132 -15.70 6.56 29.05
C LEU A 132 -14.69 5.50 29.49
N SER A 133 -15.01 4.76 30.55
CA SER A 133 -14.17 3.64 30.98
C SER A 133 -14.98 2.52 31.62
N TYR A 134 -14.42 1.31 31.58
CA TYR A 134 -15.10 0.10 32.01
C TYR A 134 -14.20 -0.76 32.90
N ILE A 135 -14.83 -1.52 33.79
CA ILE A 135 -14.23 -2.73 34.36
C ILE A 135 -14.63 -3.91 33.48
N THR A 136 -13.64 -4.60 32.94
CA THR A 136 -13.85 -5.70 32.00
C THR A 136 -13.58 -7.05 32.61
N VAL A 137 -14.25 -8.07 32.08
CA VAL A 137 -14.01 -9.48 32.34
C VAL A 137 -13.92 -10.19 30.98
N GLU A 138 -12.75 -10.73 30.69
CA GLU A 138 -12.34 -11.21 29.37
C GLU A 138 -11.84 -12.67 29.44
N PRO A 139 -12.73 -13.66 29.53
CA PRO A 139 -12.37 -15.05 29.35
C PRO A 139 -12.11 -15.34 27.87
N SER A 140 -10.93 -15.85 27.56
CA SER A 140 -10.47 -16.11 26.20
C SER A 140 -9.96 -17.53 26.05
N LEU A 141 -10.34 -18.19 24.95
CA LEU A 141 -9.69 -19.40 24.47
C LEU A 141 -8.35 -19.00 23.86
N ARG A 142 -7.26 -19.61 24.30
CA ARG A 142 -5.92 -19.46 23.72
C ARG A 142 -5.66 -20.64 22.78
N ILE A 143 -5.12 -20.38 21.60
CA ILE A 143 -4.83 -21.36 20.56
C ILE A 143 -3.38 -21.16 20.11
N ALA A 144 -2.53 -22.19 20.25
CA ALA A 144 -1.14 -22.19 19.81
C ALA A 144 -0.97 -23.08 18.57
N PRO A 145 -1.30 -22.58 17.36
CA PRO A 145 -1.49 -23.42 16.16
C PRO A 145 -0.27 -24.26 15.78
N PHE A 146 0.94 -23.74 16.01
CA PHE A 146 2.19 -24.42 15.69
C PHE A 146 2.88 -25.06 16.92
N ARG A 147 2.17 -25.15 18.06
CA ARG A 147 2.76 -25.52 19.37
C ARG A 147 4.00 -24.67 19.73
N SER A 148 4.05 -23.46 19.20
CA SER A 148 5.12 -22.47 19.38
C SER A 148 4.80 -21.47 20.51
N ASN A 149 5.70 -20.51 20.72
CA ASN A 149 5.48 -19.37 21.60
C ASN A 149 4.44 -18.38 21.07
N PHE A 150 4.19 -18.36 19.75
CA PHE A 150 3.06 -17.64 19.16
C PHE A 150 1.72 -18.25 19.56
N PHE A 151 0.76 -17.41 19.91
CA PHE A 151 -0.61 -17.82 20.20
C PHE A 151 -1.64 -16.82 19.69
N LEU A 152 -2.79 -17.34 19.28
CA LEU A 152 -4.02 -16.59 19.06
C LEU A 152 -4.90 -16.70 20.30
N PHE A 153 -5.75 -15.71 20.53
CA PHE A 153 -6.79 -15.81 21.55
C PHE A 153 -8.08 -15.17 21.09
N THR A 154 -9.20 -15.70 21.56
CA THR A 154 -10.52 -15.18 21.22
C THR A 154 -11.53 -15.52 22.31
N GLY A 155 -12.50 -14.65 22.53
CA GLY A 155 -13.52 -14.87 23.55
C GLY A 155 -14.44 -13.68 23.78
N PRO A 156 -15.50 -13.88 24.57
CA PRO A 156 -16.40 -12.81 24.92
C PRO A 156 -15.72 -11.80 25.85
N ARG A 157 -16.22 -10.57 25.81
CA ARG A 157 -15.85 -9.47 26.70
C ARG A 157 -17.13 -8.98 27.38
N LEU A 158 -17.13 -9.04 28.70
CA LEU A 158 -18.14 -8.40 29.54
C LEU A 158 -17.54 -7.11 30.07
N ALA A 159 -18.23 -5.99 29.89
CA ALA A 159 -17.75 -4.69 30.35
C ALA A 159 -18.81 -4.01 31.20
N PHE A 160 -18.41 -3.55 32.38
CA PHE A 160 -19.26 -2.86 33.34
C PHE A 160 -18.80 -1.40 33.38
N LEU A 161 -19.73 -0.49 33.14
CA LEU A 161 -19.43 0.95 33.09
C LEU A 161 -18.83 1.42 34.42
N TYR A 162 -17.74 2.19 34.33
CA TYR A 162 -17.00 2.72 35.48
C TYR A 162 -17.01 4.26 35.50
N ASP A 163 -16.80 4.87 34.35
CA ASP A 163 -16.83 6.32 34.15
C ASP A 163 -17.60 6.64 32.87
N GLU A 164 -18.43 7.67 32.94
CA GLU A 164 -19.33 8.11 31.88
C GLU A 164 -19.27 9.63 31.66
N SER A 165 -18.21 10.27 32.14
CA SER A 165 -18.06 11.72 32.06
C SER A 165 -17.69 12.22 30.67
N PHE A 166 -18.06 13.48 30.40
CA PHE A 166 -17.76 14.20 29.18
C PHE A 166 -17.47 15.68 29.45
N GLU A 167 -16.77 16.31 28.51
CA GLU A 167 -16.59 17.75 28.42
C GLU A 167 -16.99 18.21 27.01
N TYR A 168 -17.92 19.16 26.93
CA TYR A 168 -18.40 19.75 25.67
C TYR A 168 -18.09 21.24 25.61
N ASN A 169 -17.36 21.62 24.57
CA ASN A 169 -16.84 22.97 24.37
C ASN A 169 -17.41 23.59 23.11
N LYS A 170 -17.82 24.85 23.22
CA LYS A 170 -18.27 25.67 22.09
C LYS A 170 -17.36 26.87 21.95
N ASP A 171 -16.54 26.82 20.91
CA ASP A 171 -15.54 27.84 20.66
C ASP A 171 -16.10 29.10 19.98
N VAL A 172 -15.30 30.16 20.03
CA VAL A 172 -15.64 31.44 19.43
C VAL A 172 -15.62 31.31 17.90
N ASN A 173 -16.64 31.87 17.24
CA ASN A 173 -16.66 31.91 15.78
C ASN A 173 -15.41 32.66 15.27
N PRO A 174 -14.58 32.05 14.38
CA PRO A 174 -13.37 32.68 13.83
C PRO A 174 -13.60 34.04 13.16
N ASP A 175 -14.78 34.28 12.60
CA ASP A 175 -15.18 35.56 11.97
C ASP A 175 -15.43 36.68 13.00
N PHE A 176 -15.60 36.32 14.28
CA PHE A 176 -15.88 37.24 15.39
C PHE A 176 -14.94 36.97 16.58
N PRO A 177 -13.61 37.17 16.44
CA PRO A 177 -12.61 36.74 17.41
C PRO A 177 -12.68 37.45 18.78
N ASN A 178 -13.46 38.53 18.90
CA ASN A 178 -13.66 39.27 20.14
C ASN A 178 -14.95 38.89 20.88
N ALA A 179 -15.70 37.89 20.40
CA ALA A 179 -16.88 37.41 21.11
C ALA A 179 -16.49 36.59 22.35
N THR A 180 -17.32 36.64 23.38
CA THR A 180 -17.11 35.91 24.63
C THR A 180 -17.29 34.41 24.38
N GLN A 181 -16.31 33.59 24.79
CA GLN A 181 -16.38 32.12 24.75
C GLN A 181 -17.52 31.64 25.66
N ALA A 182 -18.25 30.60 25.23
CA ALA A 182 -19.24 29.96 26.08
C ALA A 182 -18.53 29.20 27.23
N GLU A 183 -19.19 29.03 28.37
CA GLU A 183 -18.66 28.16 29.43
C GLU A 183 -18.70 26.69 28.96
N ASN A 184 -17.64 25.96 29.28
CA ASN A 184 -17.54 24.52 29.03
C ASN A 184 -18.65 23.78 29.80
N VAL A 185 -19.25 22.79 29.17
CA VAL A 185 -20.27 21.94 29.80
C VAL A 185 -19.63 20.61 30.14
N GLU A 186 -19.49 20.37 31.44
CA GLU A 186 -18.99 19.11 32.00
C GLU A 186 -20.15 18.36 32.66
N GLY A 187 -20.20 17.04 32.48
CA GLY A 187 -21.24 16.20 33.07
C GLY A 187 -21.05 14.72 32.79
N ASP A 188 -22.05 13.95 33.20
CA ASP A 188 -22.13 12.50 32.98
C ASP A 188 -23.19 12.21 31.90
N PHE A 189 -22.89 11.32 30.96
CA PHE A 189 -23.86 10.92 29.93
C PHE A 189 -25.09 10.23 30.53
N ASP A 190 -26.28 10.52 30.01
CA ASP A 190 -27.50 9.76 30.35
C ASP A 190 -27.69 8.53 29.46
N GLU A 191 -28.60 7.63 29.87
CA GLU A 191 -29.02 6.45 29.09
C GLU A 191 -27.86 5.53 28.65
N MET A 192 -26.81 5.49 29.48
CA MET A 192 -25.63 4.65 29.30
C MET A 192 -25.92 3.18 29.57
N GLU A 193 -25.36 2.32 28.72
CA GLU A 193 -25.42 0.87 28.91
C GLU A 193 -24.48 0.44 30.04
N SER A 194 -25.05 0.22 31.22
CA SER A 194 -24.29 -0.18 32.42
C SER A 194 -23.50 -1.48 32.25
N THR A 195 -23.91 -2.36 31.33
CA THR A 195 -23.22 -3.62 31.02
C THR A 195 -23.24 -3.91 29.52
N GLN A 196 -22.07 -4.13 28.94
CA GLN A 196 -21.91 -4.51 27.53
C GLN A 196 -21.42 -5.95 27.40
N PHE A 197 -21.94 -6.62 26.38
CA PHE A 197 -21.47 -7.94 25.96
C PHE A 197 -20.96 -7.86 24.52
N SER A 198 -19.67 -8.05 24.36
CA SER A 198 -18.96 -7.98 23.09
C SER A 198 -18.02 -9.16 22.92
N PHE A 199 -17.20 -9.14 21.88
CA PHE A 199 -16.27 -10.21 21.56
C PHE A 199 -14.90 -9.63 21.18
N GLN A 200 -13.85 -10.43 21.35
CA GLN A 200 -12.50 -10.04 20.92
C GLN A 200 -11.76 -11.18 20.22
N VAL A 201 -10.84 -10.78 19.36
CA VAL A 201 -9.85 -11.65 18.72
C VAL A 201 -8.48 -11.00 18.82
N GLY A 202 -7.45 -11.78 19.10
CA GLY A 202 -6.10 -11.25 19.26
C GLY A 202 -5.02 -12.29 19.07
N ALA A 203 -3.79 -11.81 19.10
CA ALA A 203 -2.58 -12.59 18.96
C ALA A 203 -1.53 -12.12 19.98
N GLY A 204 -0.61 -13.01 20.35
CA GLY A 204 0.51 -12.68 21.22
C GLY A 204 1.66 -13.67 21.09
N TRP A 205 2.78 -13.34 21.73
CA TRP A 205 4.00 -14.15 21.69
C TRP A 205 4.59 -14.30 23.08
N ASP A 206 4.88 -15.53 23.53
CA ASP A 206 5.49 -15.77 24.84
C ASP A 206 7.03 -15.72 24.77
N ILE A 207 7.66 -14.87 25.58
CA ILE A 207 9.12 -14.73 25.71
C ILE A 207 9.53 -15.14 27.13
N PRO A 208 10.11 -16.33 27.35
CA PRO A 208 10.65 -16.71 28.64
C PRO A 208 11.85 -15.84 29.01
N LEU A 209 11.89 -15.32 30.24
CA LEU A 209 12.92 -14.39 30.71
C LEU A 209 14.04 -15.07 31.53
N ASN A 210 13.92 -16.36 31.79
CA ASN A 210 14.91 -17.15 32.51
C ASN A 210 15.02 -18.56 31.93
N ASP A 211 16.00 -19.35 32.38
CA ASP A 211 16.33 -20.68 31.86
C ASP A 211 15.61 -21.82 32.60
N ASN A 212 15.45 -22.95 31.91
CA ASN A 212 14.61 -24.10 32.30
C ASN A 212 15.09 -24.81 33.58
N THR A 213 16.25 -24.43 34.11
CA THR A 213 16.81 -24.86 35.40
C THR A 213 16.03 -24.29 36.59
N ASN A 214 15.28 -23.20 36.37
CA ASN A 214 14.48 -22.56 37.41
C ASN A 214 13.05 -23.11 37.47
N LYS A 215 12.65 -23.59 38.65
CA LYS A 215 11.28 -24.02 38.93
C LYS A 215 10.25 -22.91 38.69
N THR A 216 10.62 -21.67 39.00
CA THR A 216 9.79 -20.48 38.77
C THR A 216 10.19 -19.86 37.44
N ARG A 217 9.21 -19.67 36.55
CA ARG A 217 9.40 -19.20 35.18
C ARG A 217 8.76 -17.83 35.03
N PHE A 218 9.50 -16.88 34.48
CA PHE A 218 9.00 -15.54 34.14
C PHE A 218 8.82 -15.44 32.63
N ILE A 219 7.71 -14.87 32.19
CA ILE A 219 7.32 -14.80 30.78
C ILE A 219 6.84 -13.39 30.49
N LEU A 220 7.39 -12.76 29.46
CA LEU A 220 6.88 -11.52 28.88
C LEU A 220 6.11 -11.84 27.61
N SER A 221 4.92 -11.27 27.44
CA SER A 221 4.09 -11.54 26.28
C SER A 221 3.53 -10.25 25.66
N PRO A 222 4.13 -9.72 24.58
CA PRO A 222 3.44 -8.75 23.73
C PRO A 222 2.17 -9.35 23.13
N PHE A 223 1.13 -8.53 23.03
CA PHE A 223 -0.14 -8.92 22.45
C PHE A 223 -0.83 -7.76 21.73
N VAL A 224 -1.63 -8.11 20.73
CA VAL A 224 -2.57 -7.22 20.05
C VAL A 224 -3.96 -7.87 20.05
N SER A 225 -5.02 -7.08 20.24
CA SER A 225 -6.40 -7.54 20.05
C SER A 225 -7.28 -6.52 19.35
N PHE A 226 -8.18 -7.04 18.53
CA PHE A 226 -9.22 -6.29 17.84
C PHE A 226 -10.58 -6.59 18.48
N GLN A 227 -11.34 -5.54 18.74
CA GLN A 227 -12.66 -5.59 19.36
C GLN A 227 -13.64 -4.84 18.44
N PRO A 228 -14.46 -5.56 17.66
CA PRO A 228 -15.37 -4.96 16.69
C PRO A 228 -16.51 -4.21 17.39
N TYR A 229 -17.14 -3.27 16.68
CA TYR A 229 -18.26 -2.46 17.18
C TYR A 229 -19.45 -3.26 17.74
N PHE A 230 -19.62 -4.52 17.34
CA PHE A 230 -20.74 -5.37 17.74
C PHE A 230 -20.84 -5.53 19.27
N GLY A 231 -21.94 -5.07 19.85
CA GLY A 231 -22.20 -5.12 21.29
C GLY A 231 -21.34 -4.15 22.12
N GLN A 232 -20.80 -3.12 21.46
CA GLN A 232 -20.04 -2.02 22.07
C GLN A 232 -20.71 -0.66 21.83
N GLU A 233 -22.03 -0.65 21.69
CA GLU A 233 -22.81 0.59 21.78
C GLU A 233 -22.81 1.07 23.25
N PRO A 234 -22.27 2.27 23.57
CA PRO A 234 -22.24 2.77 24.93
C PRO A 234 -23.61 3.24 25.44
N ARG A 235 -24.57 3.49 24.54
CA ARG A 235 -25.85 4.13 24.87
C ARG A 235 -27.01 3.51 24.12
N SER A 236 -28.18 3.52 24.75
CA SER A 236 -29.41 2.91 24.22
C SER A 236 -30.21 3.82 23.29
N ILE A 237 -29.97 5.13 23.36
CA ILE A 237 -30.78 6.15 22.68
C ILE A 237 -30.23 6.58 21.32
N GLU A 238 -29.01 6.19 20.98
CA GLU A 238 -28.25 6.71 19.85
C GLU A 238 -27.49 5.60 19.10
N THR A 239 -27.02 5.89 17.89
CA THR A 239 -26.35 4.91 17.02
C THR A 239 -24.84 4.79 17.29
N TRP A 240 -24.37 5.47 18.33
CA TRP A 240 -22.97 5.56 18.72
C TRP A 240 -22.41 4.17 19.04
N ASN A 241 -21.25 3.84 18.48
CA ASN A 241 -20.56 2.57 18.71
C ASN A 241 -19.04 2.73 18.70
N ILE A 242 -18.36 1.78 19.34
CA ILE A 242 -16.91 1.85 19.57
C ILE A 242 -16.24 0.61 18.96
N THR A 243 -15.32 0.82 18.03
CA THR A 243 -14.36 -0.20 17.60
C THR A 243 -13.02 0.07 18.27
N THR A 244 -12.36 -0.96 18.80
CA THR A 244 -11.08 -0.78 19.50
C THR A 244 -10.01 -1.74 19.01
N LEU A 245 -8.83 -1.19 18.75
CA LEU A 245 -7.59 -1.94 18.59
C LEU A 245 -6.75 -1.76 19.86
N ARG A 246 -6.41 -2.86 20.54
CA ARG A 246 -5.60 -2.85 21.75
C ARG A 246 -4.22 -3.43 21.46
N THR A 247 -3.18 -2.77 21.93
CA THR A 247 -1.81 -3.29 21.96
C THR A 247 -1.27 -3.25 23.38
N GLY A 248 -0.50 -4.26 23.80
CA GLY A 248 0.01 -4.31 25.16
C GLY A 248 1.04 -5.38 25.44
N LEU A 249 1.48 -5.42 26.69
CA LEU A 249 2.44 -6.37 27.24
C LEU A 249 1.84 -7.06 28.47
N SER A 250 2.05 -8.36 28.58
CA SER A 250 1.69 -9.16 29.76
C SER A 250 2.94 -9.71 30.42
N PHE A 251 3.15 -9.44 31.70
CA PHE A 251 4.19 -10.10 32.49
C PHE A 251 3.56 -11.21 33.32
N LYS A 252 4.04 -12.44 33.17
CA LYS A 252 3.47 -13.64 33.76
C LYS A 252 4.54 -14.42 34.53
N VAL A 253 4.15 -15.03 35.64
CA VAL A 253 4.97 -15.93 36.44
C VAL A 253 4.23 -17.24 36.69
N GLY A 254 4.95 -18.36 36.67
CA GLY A 254 4.37 -19.67 36.97
C GLY A 254 5.42 -20.67 37.44
N SER A 255 4.96 -21.82 37.93
CA SER A 255 5.85 -22.90 38.39
C SER A 255 5.82 -24.10 37.45
N GLY A 256 6.99 -24.48 36.93
CA GLY A 256 7.20 -25.66 36.10
C GLY A 256 7.24 -26.97 36.91
N LYS A 257 7.02 -28.10 36.23
CA LYS A 257 7.18 -29.43 36.84
C LYS A 257 8.57 -29.97 36.52
N LYS A 258 9.21 -30.60 37.51
CA LYS A 258 10.49 -31.29 37.33
C LYS A 258 10.34 -32.39 36.27
N ILE A 259 11.22 -32.43 35.29
CA ILE A 259 11.23 -33.47 34.25
C ILE A 259 11.88 -34.74 34.84
N PRO A 260 11.15 -35.87 35.02
CA PRO A 260 11.70 -37.08 35.61
C PRO A 260 12.53 -37.86 34.57
N GLY A 261 13.82 -38.06 34.82
CA GLY A 261 14.69 -38.89 33.97
C GLY A 261 15.95 -38.21 33.44
N SER A 262 16.26 -36.97 33.83
CA SER A 262 17.55 -36.33 33.54
C SER A 262 18.66 -36.90 34.44
N THR A 263 18.98 -38.19 34.25
CA THR A 263 20.25 -38.76 34.71
C THR A 263 21.12 -38.88 33.47
N PRO A 264 22.10 -37.98 33.25
CA PRO A 264 23.15 -38.26 32.29
C PRO A 264 24.04 -39.37 32.85
N PRO A 265 24.52 -40.34 32.04
CA PRO A 265 25.73 -41.06 32.37
C PRO A 265 26.89 -40.05 32.50
N PRO A 266 27.97 -40.37 33.22
CA PRO A 266 29.06 -39.41 33.45
C PRO A 266 29.59 -38.92 32.10
N PRO A 267 29.53 -37.61 31.79
CA PRO A 267 30.20 -37.10 30.62
C PRO A 267 31.69 -36.99 30.95
N ALA A 268 32.51 -37.68 30.14
CA ALA A 268 33.76 -37.08 29.71
C ALA A 268 33.45 -35.66 29.20
N PRO A 269 34.34 -34.66 29.36
CA PRO A 269 34.08 -33.27 29.02
C PRO A 269 33.31 -33.18 27.70
N ALA A 270 32.03 -32.81 27.80
CA ALA A 270 31.18 -32.68 26.62
C ALA A 270 31.75 -31.51 25.83
N PRO A 271 32.13 -31.73 24.56
CA PRO A 271 32.71 -30.66 23.79
C PRO A 271 31.64 -29.60 23.57
N VAL A 272 32.04 -28.33 23.64
CA VAL A 272 31.16 -27.20 23.37
C VAL A 272 30.60 -27.40 21.96
N VAL A 273 29.29 -27.62 21.83
CA VAL A 273 28.64 -27.80 20.53
C VAL A 273 28.25 -26.40 20.03
N PRO A 274 28.76 -25.96 18.88
CA PRO A 274 28.53 -24.60 18.39
C PRO A 274 27.05 -24.28 18.19
N ASN A 275 26.63 -23.08 18.55
CA ASN A 275 25.26 -22.60 18.29
C ASN A 275 25.14 -22.02 16.87
N VAL A 276 24.87 -22.90 15.91
CA VAL A 276 24.76 -22.58 14.48
C VAL A 276 23.32 -22.74 14.01
N ASP A 277 22.85 -21.83 13.17
CA ASP A 277 21.58 -21.92 12.42
C ASP A 277 21.84 -22.33 10.97
N PHE A 278 20.84 -22.97 10.34
CA PHE A 278 20.92 -23.43 8.95
C PHE A 278 19.70 -22.94 8.17
N MET A 279 19.94 -22.16 7.13
CA MET A 279 18.94 -21.57 6.25
C MET A 279 19.11 -22.08 4.83
N VAL A 280 17.99 -22.22 4.11
CA VAL A 280 17.96 -22.64 2.72
C VAL A 280 17.07 -21.68 1.96
N ASP A 281 17.67 -20.92 1.06
CA ASP A 281 16.97 -20.00 0.17
C ASP A 281 16.85 -20.64 -1.21
N SER A 282 15.61 -20.82 -1.67
CA SER A 282 15.31 -21.25 -3.03
C SER A 282 15.27 -20.04 -3.96
N PRO A 283 15.68 -20.17 -5.23
CA PRO A 283 15.42 -19.18 -6.27
C PRO A 283 13.94 -18.80 -6.32
N LYS A 284 13.64 -17.58 -6.79
CA LYS A 284 12.27 -17.14 -7.04
C LYS A 284 12.12 -16.89 -8.54
N ASN A 285 11.20 -17.61 -9.18
CA ASN A 285 10.80 -17.30 -10.54
C ASN A 285 9.83 -16.11 -10.51
N THR A 286 10.08 -15.14 -11.38
CA THR A 286 9.19 -14.00 -11.56
C THR A 286 8.22 -14.34 -12.69
N GLU A 287 6.97 -13.90 -12.58
CA GLU A 287 6.00 -14.05 -13.66
C GLU A 287 6.49 -13.33 -14.93
N VAL A 288 5.92 -13.71 -16.09
CA VAL A 288 6.21 -13.15 -17.41
C VAL A 288 6.28 -11.61 -17.33
N GLN A 289 7.44 -11.05 -17.64
CA GLN A 289 7.61 -9.61 -17.63
C GLN A 289 7.18 -9.04 -18.98
N ARG A 290 6.00 -8.41 -19.04
CA ARG A 290 5.56 -7.69 -20.24
C ARG A 290 6.29 -6.36 -20.36
N VAL A 291 7.00 -6.18 -21.47
CA VAL A 291 7.60 -4.89 -21.85
C VAL A 291 6.69 -4.22 -22.89
N TYR A 292 6.17 -3.04 -22.53
CA TYR A 292 5.26 -2.30 -23.39
C TYR A 292 5.99 -1.29 -24.29
N LEU A 293 5.73 -1.36 -25.60
CA LEU A 293 5.94 -0.27 -26.54
C LEU A 293 4.77 0.69 -26.46
N GLU A 294 4.99 1.83 -25.80
CA GLU A 294 3.90 2.76 -25.49
C GLU A 294 3.78 3.90 -26.50
N THR A 295 2.53 4.21 -26.82
CA THR A 295 2.13 5.47 -27.44
C THR A 295 1.38 6.33 -26.42
N PHE A 296 1.70 7.63 -26.42
CA PHE A 296 1.15 8.62 -25.51
C PHE A 296 0.38 9.68 -26.32
N PRO A 297 -0.96 9.72 -26.26
CA PRO A 297 -1.73 10.76 -26.90
C PRO A 297 -1.36 12.14 -26.34
N LEU A 298 -1.32 13.15 -27.23
CA LEU A 298 -1.12 14.54 -26.84
C LEU A 298 -2.48 15.21 -26.73
N HIS A 299 -2.89 15.55 -25.51
CA HIS A 299 -4.14 16.27 -25.32
C HIS A 299 -4.08 17.65 -25.98
N THR A 300 -5.07 18.02 -26.79
CA THR A 300 -5.07 19.31 -27.50
C THR A 300 -5.44 20.52 -26.61
N LEU A 301 -5.50 20.34 -25.30
CA LEU A 301 -5.87 21.39 -24.34
C LEU A 301 -4.67 21.66 -23.44
N VAL A 302 -4.43 22.93 -23.14
CA VAL A 302 -3.43 23.40 -22.18
C VAL A 302 -4.17 24.12 -21.07
N PHE A 303 -4.28 23.50 -19.90
CA PHE A 303 -5.01 24.03 -18.75
C PHE A 303 -4.25 25.11 -17.99
N PHE A 304 -4.96 26.09 -17.45
CA PHE A 304 -4.42 27.23 -16.70
C PHE A 304 -4.89 27.19 -15.24
N ASN A 305 -4.12 27.84 -14.35
CA ASN A 305 -4.53 28.00 -12.95
C ASN A 305 -5.67 29.00 -12.84
N ASP A 306 -6.53 28.79 -11.86
CA ASP A 306 -7.60 29.72 -11.54
C ASP A 306 -7.06 31.14 -11.29
N GLY A 307 -7.76 32.14 -11.83
CA GLY A 307 -7.36 33.55 -11.78
C GLY A 307 -6.04 33.93 -12.48
N SER A 308 -5.37 33.01 -13.19
CA SER A 308 -4.07 33.27 -13.84
C SER A 308 -4.14 33.14 -15.36
N THR A 309 -3.57 34.11 -16.08
CA THR A 309 -3.39 34.07 -17.54
C THR A 309 -2.00 33.58 -17.97
N SER A 310 -1.10 33.32 -17.01
CA SER A 310 0.25 32.81 -17.25
C SER A 310 0.25 31.29 -17.36
N ILE A 311 1.11 30.74 -18.24
CA ILE A 311 1.36 29.30 -18.34
C ILE A 311 1.76 28.79 -16.95
N PRO A 312 1.05 27.79 -16.39
CA PRO A 312 1.36 27.28 -15.06
C PRO A 312 2.76 26.67 -14.95
N GLU A 313 3.41 26.79 -13.78
CA GLU A 313 4.76 26.27 -13.50
C GLU A 313 4.89 24.74 -13.63
N ARG A 314 3.77 24.01 -13.64
CA ARG A 314 3.76 22.56 -13.88
C ARG A 314 4.12 22.17 -15.32
N TYR A 315 3.96 23.08 -16.29
CA TYR A 315 4.48 22.86 -17.63
C TYR A 315 5.98 23.14 -17.67
N ILE A 316 6.71 22.29 -18.41
CA ILE A 316 8.15 22.45 -18.57
C ILE A 316 8.39 23.58 -19.57
N SER A 317 8.85 24.71 -19.06
CA SER A 317 9.25 25.86 -19.87
C SER A 317 10.75 25.85 -20.10
N LEU A 318 11.16 26.06 -21.34
CA LEU A 318 12.55 26.15 -21.76
C LEU A 318 12.94 27.60 -22.01
N SER A 319 14.22 27.92 -21.81
CA SER A 319 14.85 29.08 -22.41
C SER A 319 15.05 28.90 -23.92
N ALA A 320 15.28 29.99 -24.64
CA ALA A 320 15.56 29.92 -26.08
C ALA A 320 16.79 29.05 -26.42
N GLU A 321 17.82 29.07 -25.56
CA GLU A 321 19.02 28.24 -25.72
C GLU A 321 18.72 26.74 -25.53
N GLU A 322 17.95 26.39 -24.51
CA GLU A 322 17.51 25.00 -24.29
C GLU A 322 16.62 24.51 -25.44
N ALA A 323 15.74 25.38 -25.95
CA ALA A 323 14.87 25.05 -27.06
C ALA A 323 15.64 24.75 -28.35
N GLU A 324 16.77 25.40 -28.64
CA GLU A 324 17.60 25.11 -29.82
C GLU A 324 18.09 23.67 -29.88
N THR A 325 18.36 23.06 -28.73
CA THR A 325 18.86 21.68 -28.62
C THR A 325 17.82 20.68 -28.15
N PHE A 326 16.58 21.14 -27.96
CA PHE A 326 15.45 20.30 -27.57
C PHE A 326 15.22 19.21 -28.61
N ASP A 327 15.17 17.98 -28.13
CA ASP A 327 14.91 16.79 -28.92
C ASP A 327 13.79 16.03 -28.20
N GLN A 328 12.63 15.96 -28.84
CA GLN A 328 11.48 15.28 -28.24
C GLN A 328 11.80 13.82 -27.92
N GLU A 329 12.71 13.16 -28.66
CA GLU A 329 13.08 11.75 -28.42
C GLU A 329 13.82 11.54 -27.09
N LYS A 330 14.32 12.62 -26.48
CA LYS A 330 14.98 12.59 -25.16
C LYS A 330 14.02 12.84 -24.00
N ILE A 331 12.72 13.04 -24.27
CA ILE A 331 11.71 13.13 -23.22
C ILE A 331 11.58 11.76 -22.57
N GLY A 332 12.30 11.62 -21.45
CA GLY A 332 12.39 10.40 -20.64
C GLY A 332 13.15 9.27 -21.33
N PRO A 333 14.34 8.85 -20.86
CA PRO A 333 14.69 7.44 -21.01
C PRO A 333 13.70 6.66 -20.14
N PHE A 334 12.61 6.21 -20.73
CA PHE A 334 11.71 5.27 -20.06
C PHE A 334 12.46 3.94 -20.02
N ASP A 335 13.25 3.72 -18.97
CA ASP A 335 13.74 2.39 -18.69
C ASP A 335 12.50 1.51 -18.51
N SER A 336 12.30 0.56 -19.44
CA SER A 336 11.18 -0.38 -19.48
C SER A 336 11.06 -1.26 -18.23
N VAL A 337 12.00 -1.10 -17.28
CA VAL A 337 12.18 -1.88 -16.06
C VAL A 337 12.13 -0.98 -14.80
N ALA A 338 12.00 0.34 -14.94
CA ALA A 338 11.91 1.26 -13.79
C ALA A 338 10.47 1.36 -13.22
N PRO A 339 10.31 1.56 -11.89
CA PRO A 339 9.04 1.44 -11.14
C PRO A 339 8.00 2.54 -11.41
N TYR A 340 8.13 3.32 -12.49
CA TYR A 340 7.20 4.40 -12.81
C TYR A 340 5.95 3.85 -13.49
N SER A 341 4.77 4.23 -13.00
CA SER A 341 3.50 3.93 -13.67
C SER A 341 3.41 4.61 -15.04
N ARG A 342 2.63 4.03 -15.96
CA ARG A 342 2.35 4.62 -17.28
C ARG A 342 1.86 6.07 -17.19
N SER A 343 1.02 6.37 -16.21
CA SER A 343 0.49 7.71 -15.98
C SER A 343 1.60 8.74 -15.72
N THR A 344 2.63 8.36 -14.97
CA THR A 344 3.81 9.22 -14.72
C THR A 344 4.50 9.58 -16.04
N ARG A 345 4.74 8.59 -16.91
CA ARG A 345 5.36 8.79 -18.22
C ARG A 345 4.50 9.66 -19.14
N GLN A 346 3.19 9.38 -19.22
CA GLN A 346 2.24 10.19 -19.97
C GLN A 346 2.24 11.65 -19.49
N MET A 347 2.28 11.89 -18.18
CA MET A 347 2.31 13.26 -17.64
C MET A 347 3.62 13.99 -17.96
N GLN A 348 4.77 13.30 -17.97
CA GLN A 348 6.03 13.90 -18.42
C GLN A 348 5.98 14.34 -19.88
N VAL A 349 5.37 13.53 -20.75
CA VAL A 349 5.14 13.90 -22.16
C VAL A 349 4.21 15.10 -22.24
N TYR A 350 3.08 15.06 -21.53
CA TYR A 350 2.09 16.13 -21.57
C TYR A 350 2.61 17.46 -21.03
N TYR A 351 3.37 17.50 -19.94
CA TYR A 351 3.94 18.75 -19.44
C TYR A 351 5.01 19.34 -20.38
N ASN A 352 5.49 18.57 -21.36
CA ASN A 352 6.30 19.04 -22.47
C ASN A 352 5.51 19.39 -23.74
N ILE A 353 4.18 19.40 -23.72
CA ILE A 353 3.35 19.56 -24.92
C ILE A 353 3.67 20.82 -25.72
N LEU A 354 3.95 21.94 -25.04
CA LEU A 354 4.33 23.19 -25.71
C LEU A 354 5.71 23.11 -26.36
N ASN A 355 6.65 22.34 -25.76
CA ASN A 355 7.97 22.11 -26.32
C ASN A 355 7.90 21.21 -27.56
N ILE A 356 7.10 20.14 -27.46
CA ILE A 356 6.82 19.23 -28.57
C ILE A 356 6.17 20.01 -29.72
N LEU A 357 5.16 20.84 -29.43
CA LEU A 357 4.50 21.66 -30.43
C LEU A 357 5.46 22.66 -31.08
N GLY A 358 6.23 23.40 -30.29
CA GLY A 358 7.22 24.37 -30.76
C GLY A 358 8.26 23.72 -31.67
N ASP A 359 8.83 22.59 -31.25
CA ASP A 359 9.79 21.85 -32.07
C ASP A 359 9.18 21.35 -33.38
N ARG A 360 7.99 20.74 -33.33
CA ARG A 360 7.28 20.28 -34.53
C ARG A 360 6.93 21.44 -35.46
N MET A 361 6.60 22.62 -34.96
CA MET A 361 6.35 23.81 -35.78
C MET A 361 7.62 24.35 -36.46
N ARG A 362 8.78 24.31 -35.80
CA ARG A 362 10.07 24.65 -36.43
C ARG A 362 10.39 23.70 -37.57
N ASN A 363 10.19 22.40 -37.34
CA ASN A 363 10.46 21.35 -38.31
C ASN A 363 9.43 21.28 -39.44
N ASN A 364 8.31 22.01 -39.35
CA ASN A 364 7.26 22.05 -40.36
C ASN A 364 6.88 23.50 -40.69
N PRO A 365 7.70 24.26 -41.43
CA PRO A 365 7.54 25.71 -41.56
C PRO A 365 6.26 26.18 -42.27
N SER A 366 5.57 25.29 -43.00
CA SER A 366 4.33 25.61 -43.71
C SER A 366 3.06 25.47 -42.86
N THR A 367 3.17 24.95 -41.63
CA THR A 367 1.99 24.74 -40.77
C THR A 367 1.66 25.98 -39.97
N THR A 368 0.37 26.18 -39.74
CA THR A 368 -0.19 27.19 -38.83
C THR A 368 -0.97 26.53 -37.70
N ILE A 369 -1.14 27.26 -36.60
CA ILE A 369 -2.01 26.87 -35.48
C ILE A 369 -2.95 28.02 -35.09
N ASN A 370 -4.10 27.65 -34.54
CA ASN A 370 -5.03 28.57 -33.87
C ASN A 370 -5.10 28.21 -32.39
N LEU A 371 -4.84 29.19 -31.52
CA LEU A 371 -4.87 29.07 -30.07
C LEU A 371 -6.15 29.71 -29.55
N ILE A 372 -7.07 28.88 -29.05
CA ILE A 372 -8.38 29.36 -28.60
C ILE A 372 -8.44 29.26 -27.08
N GLY A 373 -8.33 30.39 -26.39
CA GLY A 373 -8.52 30.45 -24.94
C GLY A 373 -9.99 30.30 -24.56
N SER A 374 -10.24 29.61 -23.45
CA SER A 374 -11.55 29.46 -22.81
C SER A 374 -11.42 29.91 -21.36
N SER A 375 -12.28 30.85 -20.94
CA SER A 375 -12.33 31.35 -19.56
C SER A 375 -13.76 31.65 -19.15
N MET A 376 -14.08 31.45 -17.87
CA MET A 376 -15.35 31.89 -17.28
C MET A 376 -15.33 33.35 -16.83
N GLU A 377 -14.14 33.96 -16.69
CA GLU A 377 -13.98 35.30 -16.12
C GLU A 377 -14.30 36.41 -17.12
N SER A 378 -13.62 36.37 -18.28
CA SER A 378 -13.86 37.33 -19.37
C SER A 378 -13.28 36.82 -20.68
N GLN A 379 -13.76 37.40 -21.79
CA GLN A 379 -13.17 37.15 -23.10
C GLN A 379 -11.70 37.64 -23.19
N ASP A 380 -11.38 38.77 -22.56
CA ASP A 380 -10.01 39.31 -22.53
C ASP A 380 -9.05 38.40 -21.77
N ASP A 381 -9.51 37.77 -20.69
CA ASP A 381 -8.76 36.77 -19.93
C ASP A 381 -8.48 35.52 -20.78
N ALA A 382 -9.48 35.05 -21.53
CA ALA A 382 -9.31 33.96 -22.50
C ALA A 382 -8.27 34.30 -23.58
N VAL A 383 -8.34 35.50 -24.19
CA VAL A 383 -7.35 35.95 -25.18
C VAL A 383 -5.94 35.98 -24.57
N GLN A 384 -5.78 36.51 -23.35
CA GLN A 384 -4.47 36.62 -22.70
C GLN A 384 -3.81 35.27 -22.41
N MET A 385 -4.59 34.23 -22.10
CA MET A 385 -4.05 32.86 -21.99
C MET A 385 -3.50 32.36 -23.33
N ALA A 386 -4.26 32.57 -24.42
CA ALA A 386 -3.81 32.20 -25.76
C ALA A 386 -2.56 32.99 -26.19
N GLU A 387 -2.49 34.28 -25.88
CA GLU A 387 -1.31 35.12 -26.12
C GLU A 387 -0.10 34.68 -25.31
N SER A 388 -0.28 34.16 -24.09
CA SER A 388 0.82 33.66 -23.27
C SER A 388 1.44 32.39 -23.88
N VAL A 389 0.61 31.47 -24.40
CA VAL A 389 1.08 30.30 -25.17
C VAL A 389 1.79 30.74 -26.46
N LYS A 390 1.20 31.71 -27.18
CA LYS A 390 1.82 32.28 -28.39
C LYS A 390 3.18 32.90 -28.09
N GLY A 391 3.28 33.72 -27.04
CA GLY A 391 4.51 34.36 -26.60
C GLY A 391 5.60 33.33 -26.34
N TYR A 392 5.29 32.27 -25.60
CA TYR A 392 6.25 31.17 -25.39
C TYR A 392 6.75 30.55 -26.71
N LEU A 393 5.87 30.21 -27.64
CA LEU A 393 6.27 29.61 -28.92
C LEU A 393 7.09 30.58 -29.80
N VAL A 394 6.76 31.87 -29.79
CA VAL A 394 7.49 32.88 -30.57
C VAL A 394 8.85 33.18 -29.94
N ASP A 395 8.89 33.44 -28.63
CA ASP A 395 10.08 33.93 -27.93
C ASP A 395 11.09 32.80 -27.65
N THR A 396 10.61 31.60 -27.30
CA THR A 396 11.46 30.46 -26.97
C THR A 396 11.83 29.64 -28.21
N PHE A 397 10.88 29.38 -29.10
CA PHE A 397 11.11 28.52 -30.28
C PHE A 397 11.34 29.30 -31.58
N GLY A 398 11.27 30.65 -31.56
CA GLY A 398 11.49 31.47 -32.75
C GLY A 398 10.43 31.27 -33.84
N ILE A 399 9.22 30.82 -33.47
CA ILE A 399 8.14 30.61 -34.44
C ILE A 399 7.66 31.97 -34.95
N ASP A 400 7.54 32.12 -36.27
CA ASP A 400 6.97 33.34 -36.87
C ASP A 400 5.55 33.58 -36.34
N ALA A 401 5.34 34.72 -35.68
CA ALA A 401 4.07 35.08 -35.07
C ALA A 401 2.88 35.10 -36.04
N SER A 402 3.12 35.26 -37.35
CA SER A 402 2.07 35.19 -38.38
C SER A 402 1.51 33.77 -38.58
N ARG A 403 2.20 32.75 -38.08
CA ARG A 403 1.75 31.34 -38.13
C ARG A 403 0.83 30.96 -36.98
N ILE A 404 0.65 31.85 -36.00
CA ILE A 404 -0.11 31.62 -34.78
C ILE A 404 -1.22 32.66 -34.65
N SER A 405 -2.47 32.23 -34.84
CA SER A 405 -3.64 33.05 -34.49
C SER A 405 -4.11 32.75 -33.06
N THR A 406 -4.75 33.75 -32.45
CA THR A 406 -5.24 33.71 -31.07
C THR A 406 -6.69 34.19 -31.04
N GLU A 407 -7.52 33.46 -30.31
CA GLU A 407 -8.93 33.76 -30.12
C GLU A 407 -9.30 33.53 -28.65
N GLY A 408 -10.28 34.27 -28.14
CA GLY A 408 -10.79 34.09 -26.77
C GLY A 408 -12.28 33.82 -26.80
N ASN A 409 -12.68 32.78 -26.07
CA ASN A 409 -14.06 32.37 -25.87
C ASN A 409 -14.45 32.56 -24.40
N LEU A 410 -15.50 33.34 -24.16
CA LEU A 410 -16.13 33.41 -22.84
C LEU A 410 -16.99 32.16 -22.65
N ASN A 411 -16.56 31.30 -21.75
CA ASN A 411 -17.30 30.10 -21.41
C ASN A 411 -18.47 30.44 -20.48
N THR A 412 -19.68 30.43 -21.05
CA THR A 412 -20.93 30.76 -20.37
C THR A 412 -21.72 29.53 -19.93
N GLU A 413 -21.25 28.34 -20.28
CA GLU A 413 -21.90 27.08 -19.94
C GLU A 413 -21.53 26.68 -18.51
N MET A 414 -22.19 27.29 -17.52
CA MET A 414 -22.08 26.76 -16.15
C MET A 414 -22.70 25.37 -16.09
N PRO A 415 -21.98 24.35 -15.60
CA PRO A 415 -22.57 23.05 -15.30
C PRO A 415 -23.76 23.27 -14.35
N LYS A 416 -24.91 22.65 -14.67
CA LYS A 416 -26.04 22.63 -13.73
C LYS A 416 -25.58 21.95 -12.45
N ALA A 417 -26.07 22.43 -11.29
CA ALA A 417 -25.70 22.00 -9.94
C ALA A 417 -25.35 20.50 -9.84
N GLU A 418 -24.08 20.20 -10.06
CA GLU A 418 -23.43 18.90 -9.87
C GLU A 418 -22.61 18.99 -8.58
N THR A 419 -22.45 17.86 -7.91
CA THR A 419 -21.61 17.69 -6.70
C THR A 419 -20.15 18.10 -6.94
N ASP A 420 -19.71 18.13 -8.20
CA ASP A 420 -18.30 18.29 -8.61
C ASP A 420 -18.03 19.61 -9.35
N LEU A 421 -18.80 20.66 -9.04
CA LEU A 421 -18.76 21.94 -9.75
C LEU A 421 -17.36 22.56 -9.82
N ASP A 422 -16.56 22.44 -8.76
CA ASP A 422 -15.22 23.03 -8.74
C ASP A 422 -14.24 22.29 -9.67
N LEU A 423 -14.32 20.96 -9.74
CA LEU A 423 -13.53 20.17 -10.70
C LEU A 423 -13.90 20.51 -12.14
N ARG A 424 -15.19 20.74 -12.41
CA ARG A 424 -15.68 21.19 -13.73
C ARG A 424 -15.19 22.59 -14.08
N ARG A 425 -15.17 23.50 -13.11
CA ARG A 425 -14.66 24.87 -13.29
C ARG A 425 -13.20 24.90 -13.70
N GLU A 426 -12.36 24.09 -13.05
CA GLU A 426 -10.95 23.95 -13.43
C GLU A 426 -10.77 23.52 -14.89
N GLU A 427 -11.60 22.58 -15.37
CA GLU A 427 -11.54 22.09 -16.75
C GLU A 427 -11.94 23.15 -17.79
N MET A 428 -12.73 24.15 -17.40
CA MET A 428 -13.22 25.20 -18.30
C MET A 428 -12.17 26.28 -18.61
N ARG A 429 -11.05 26.31 -17.87
CA ARG A 429 -9.97 27.29 -18.03
C ARG A 429 -8.77 26.67 -18.76
N HIS A 430 -8.75 26.82 -20.08
CA HIS A 430 -7.73 26.19 -20.93
C HIS A 430 -7.52 26.94 -22.25
N VAL A 431 -6.44 26.60 -22.96
CA VAL A 431 -6.22 26.96 -24.35
C VAL A 431 -6.34 25.70 -25.21
N THR A 432 -7.20 25.74 -26.22
CA THR A 432 -7.31 24.69 -27.24
C THR A 432 -6.29 24.94 -28.35
N LEU A 433 -5.53 23.90 -28.68
CA LEU A 433 -4.57 23.85 -29.76
C LEU A 433 -5.25 23.29 -31.02
N GLN A 434 -5.52 24.13 -32.01
CA GLN A 434 -5.97 23.68 -33.32
C GLN A 434 -4.84 23.79 -34.33
N SER A 435 -4.60 22.75 -35.12
CA SER A 435 -3.54 22.74 -36.13
C SER A 435 -4.10 22.59 -37.53
N SER A 436 -3.44 23.25 -38.49
CA SER A 436 -3.60 23.01 -39.93
C SER A 436 -3.06 21.64 -40.39
N SER A 437 -2.35 20.90 -39.54
CA SER A 437 -1.76 19.61 -39.88
C SER A 437 -1.75 18.65 -38.68
N PRO A 438 -2.22 17.40 -38.84
CA PRO A 438 -2.24 16.41 -37.76
C PRO A 438 -0.83 16.09 -37.24
N LYS A 439 0.22 16.28 -38.06
CA LYS A 439 1.62 16.02 -37.67
C LYS A 439 2.11 16.84 -36.47
N LEU A 440 1.47 17.97 -36.16
CA LEU A 440 1.86 18.78 -35.01
C LEU A 440 1.34 18.19 -33.69
N LEU A 441 0.16 17.56 -33.69
CA LEU A 441 -0.53 17.10 -32.48
C LEU A 441 -0.70 15.59 -32.40
N ARG A 442 -0.17 14.83 -33.37
CA ARG A 442 -0.10 13.36 -33.32
C ARG A 442 0.57 12.85 -32.04
N GLU A 443 0.29 11.62 -31.68
CA GLU A 443 0.77 10.93 -30.50
C GLU A 443 2.31 10.95 -30.42
N TYR A 444 2.81 10.92 -29.20
CA TYR A 444 4.22 10.71 -28.92
C TYR A 444 4.47 9.20 -28.83
N MET A 445 5.39 8.69 -29.66
CA MET A 445 5.75 7.27 -29.67
C MET A 445 7.11 7.11 -29.00
N THR A 446 7.22 6.14 -28.08
CA THR A 446 8.53 5.75 -27.55
C THR A 446 9.28 4.94 -28.60
N LYS A 447 10.60 5.17 -28.75
CA LYS A 447 11.44 4.30 -29.58
C LYS A 447 11.87 3.09 -28.75
N PRO A 448 11.83 1.87 -29.30
CA PRO A 448 12.42 0.73 -28.63
C PRO A 448 13.92 0.94 -28.42
N LYS A 449 14.41 0.74 -27.19
CA LYS A 449 15.84 0.42 -26.99
C LYS A 449 16.08 -0.93 -27.69
N ASN A 450 17.25 -1.10 -28.32
CA ASN A 450 17.58 -2.31 -29.09
C ASN A 450 17.32 -3.58 -28.25
N PHE A 451 16.27 -4.33 -28.62
CA PHE A 451 15.76 -5.50 -27.87
C PHE A 451 16.68 -6.73 -27.89
N SER A 452 17.74 -6.71 -28.70
CA SER A 452 18.68 -7.83 -28.83
C SER A 452 19.45 -8.16 -27.54
N GLU A 453 19.41 -7.32 -26.52
CA GLU A 453 20.15 -7.52 -25.26
C GLU A 453 19.32 -8.20 -24.15
N ILE A 454 18.01 -8.40 -24.32
CA ILE A 454 17.12 -8.90 -23.25
C ILE A 454 16.98 -10.43 -23.26
N THR A 455 17.20 -11.09 -24.41
CA THR A 455 16.96 -12.53 -24.58
C THR A 455 18.10 -13.45 -24.13
N ASP A 456 19.29 -12.93 -23.90
CA ASP A 456 20.43 -13.69 -23.37
C ASP A 456 20.60 -13.37 -21.87
N GLN A 457 19.63 -13.77 -21.04
CA GLN A 457 19.83 -13.74 -19.59
C GLN A 457 20.67 -14.96 -19.19
N GLU A 458 21.98 -14.75 -19.00
CA GLU A 458 22.76 -15.65 -18.16
C GLU A 458 22.12 -15.69 -16.77
N ALA A 459 21.94 -16.89 -16.22
CA ALA A 459 21.32 -17.09 -14.92
C ALA A 459 22.05 -16.20 -13.87
N PRO A 460 21.36 -15.23 -13.26
CA PRO A 460 21.98 -14.39 -12.25
C PRO A 460 22.35 -15.22 -11.01
N ASP A 461 23.23 -14.66 -10.18
CA ASP A 461 23.81 -15.31 -9.01
C ASP A 461 22.78 -15.83 -7.98
N ASP A 462 21.56 -15.29 -7.98
CA ASP A 462 20.39 -15.66 -7.16
C ASP A 462 19.54 -16.80 -7.76
N SER A 463 19.95 -17.35 -8.90
CA SER A 463 19.32 -18.50 -9.56
C SER A 463 19.71 -19.85 -8.92
N PHE A 464 20.61 -19.83 -7.95
CA PHE A 464 21.08 -21.02 -7.23
C PHE A 464 20.34 -21.20 -5.91
N ILE A 465 20.22 -22.45 -5.46
CA ILE A 465 19.80 -22.73 -4.08
C ILE A 465 20.97 -22.31 -3.19
N THR A 466 20.71 -21.40 -2.26
CA THR A 466 21.72 -20.91 -1.33
C THR A 466 21.53 -21.58 0.03
N LEU A 467 22.60 -22.22 0.51
CA LEU A 467 22.69 -22.89 1.78
C LEU A 467 23.56 -22.04 2.71
N THR A 468 23.00 -21.56 3.81
CA THR A 468 23.67 -20.61 4.70
C THR A 468 23.74 -21.12 6.13
N LEU A 469 24.92 -21.02 6.71
CA LEU A 469 25.19 -21.14 8.13
C LEU A 469 25.35 -19.77 8.76
N ASP A 470 24.66 -19.55 9.88
CA ASP A 470 24.74 -18.33 10.68
C ASP A 470 24.93 -18.68 12.17
N GLY A 471 25.36 -17.71 12.98
CA GLY A 471 25.68 -17.91 14.40
C GLY A 471 27.17 -18.21 14.65
N GLU A 472 27.47 -19.17 15.53
CA GLU A 472 28.84 -19.55 15.92
C GLU A 472 29.52 -20.45 14.87
N THR A 473 29.63 -19.96 13.63
CA THR A 473 30.12 -20.76 12.49
C THR A 473 31.62 -21.06 12.55
N GLU A 474 32.40 -20.23 13.25
CA GLU A 474 33.87 -20.37 13.35
C GLU A 474 34.28 -21.70 14.01
N ASP A 475 33.40 -22.28 14.83
CA ASP A 475 33.67 -23.54 15.53
C ASP A 475 33.27 -24.79 14.72
N VAL A 476 32.85 -24.64 13.45
CA VAL A 476 32.50 -25.74 12.52
C VAL A 476 33.56 -25.85 11.42
N GLU A 477 34.37 -26.92 11.44
CA GLU A 477 35.43 -27.14 10.44
C GLU A 477 34.88 -27.49 9.06
N SER A 478 33.84 -28.33 9.03
CA SER A 478 33.17 -28.71 7.79
C SER A 478 31.74 -29.16 8.02
N TRP A 479 30.91 -29.14 6.98
CA TRP A 479 29.52 -29.56 7.10
C TRP A 479 28.96 -30.14 5.81
N THR A 480 28.02 -31.07 5.94
CA THR A 480 27.30 -31.72 4.83
C THR A 480 25.81 -31.45 4.96
N VAL A 481 25.07 -31.60 3.87
CA VAL A 481 23.60 -31.50 3.85
C VAL A 481 23.02 -32.78 3.27
N GLU A 482 22.13 -33.43 4.02
CA GLU A 482 21.26 -34.50 3.55
C GLU A 482 19.90 -33.89 3.15
N ALA A 483 19.59 -33.82 1.86
CA ALA A 483 18.32 -33.31 1.35
C ALA A 483 17.43 -34.47 0.93
N THR A 484 16.26 -34.61 1.56
CA THR A 484 15.28 -35.65 1.27
C THR A 484 14.06 -35.05 0.58
N ASN A 485 13.72 -35.55 -0.60
CA ASN A 485 12.49 -35.17 -1.29
C ASN A 485 11.29 -35.76 -0.54
N ASP A 486 10.34 -34.92 -0.13
CA ASP A 486 9.22 -35.34 0.72
C ASP A 486 8.20 -36.23 -0.04
N GLU A 487 8.18 -36.16 -1.38
CA GLU A 487 7.26 -36.94 -2.23
C GLU A 487 7.83 -38.30 -2.61
N THR A 488 9.08 -38.34 -3.07
CA THR A 488 9.73 -39.59 -3.50
C THR A 488 10.41 -40.33 -2.34
N GLY A 489 10.76 -39.62 -1.28
CA GLY A 489 11.55 -40.12 -0.16
C GLY A 489 13.03 -40.35 -0.50
N GLU A 490 13.48 -39.92 -1.68
CA GLU A 490 14.89 -40.04 -2.08
C GLU A 490 15.75 -39.00 -1.37
N THR A 491 16.89 -39.44 -0.83
CA THR A 491 17.85 -38.58 -0.12
C THR A 491 19.12 -38.39 -0.94
N GLN A 492 19.52 -37.13 -1.12
CA GLN A 492 20.77 -36.72 -1.75
C GLN A 492 21.68 -36.05 -0.72
N THR A 493 23.01 -36.16 -0.91
CA THR A 493 23.99 -35.62 0.03
C THR A 493 24.94 -34.65 -0.66
N PHE A 494 25.11 -33.48 -0.05
CA PHE A 494 25.90 -32.36 -0.55
C PHE A 494 27.01 -32.01 0.45
N GLY A 495 28.20 -31.62 -0.06
CA GLY A 495 29.39 -31.30 0.73
C GLY A 495 30.45 -32.43 0.78
N PRO A 496 31.38 -32.41 1.75
CA PRO A 496 31.48 -31.44 2.85
C PRO A 496 31.92 -30.06 2.36
N TYR A 497 31.38 -29.04 3.00
CA TYR A 497 31.65 -27.63 2.76
C TYR A 497 32.39 -27.03 3.95
N THR A 498 33.23 -26.03 3.69
CA THR A 498 33.98 -25.29 4.73
C THR A 498 33.64 -23.81 4.74
N SER A 499 32.79 -23.34 3.81
CA SER A 499 32.29 -21.97 3.77
C SER A 499 30.96 -21.86 4.50
N ASN A 500 30.67 -20.67 5.04
CA ASN A 500 29.38 -20.40 5.69
C ASN A 500 28.23 -20.31 4.70
N GLU A 501 28.51 -19.91 3.46
CA GLU A 501 27.54 -19.85 2.36
C GLU A 501 28.02 -20.78 1.24
N VAL A 502 27.10 -21.58 0.71
CA VAL A 502 27.33 -22.48 -0.42
C VAL A 502 26.16 -22.37 -1.37
N ARG A 503 26.44 -22.40 -2.67
CA ARG A 503 25.42 -22.39 -3.71
C ARG A 503 25.44 -23.72 -4.44
N ILE A 504 24.26 -24.32 -4.61
CA ILE A 504 24.09 -25.55 -5.41
C ILE A 504 23.13 -25.28 -6.57
N PRO A 505 23.43 -25.79 -7.78
CA PRO A 505 22.48 -25.77 -8.90
C PRO A 505 21.17 -26.44 -8.50
N GLY A 506 20.04 -25.85 -8.90
CA GLY A 506 18.72 -26.44 -8.61
C GLY A 506 18.52 -27.81 -9.25
N GLU A 507 19.10 -28.02 -10.44
CA GLU A 507 19.05 -29.28 -11.21
C GLU A 507 19.70 -30.45 -10.46
N ASP A 508 20.71 -30.19 -9.64
CA ASP A 508 21.36 -31.23 -8.83
C ASP A 508 20.39 -31.80 -7.78
N LEU A 509 19.41 -31.01 -7.34
CA LEU A 509 18.42 -31.43 -6.35
C LEU A 509 17.12 -31.92 -6.99
N LEU A 510 16.65 -31.22 -8.03
CA LEU A 510 15.34 -31.41 -8.64
C LEU A 510 15.36 -32.33 -9.89
N GLY A 511 16.52 -32.53 -10.52
CA GLY A 511 16.61 -33.17 -11.83
C GLY A 511 15.79 -32.41 -12.87
N ASP A 512 14.89 -33.11 -13.55
CA ASP A 512 13.98 -32.53 -14.56
C ASP A 512 12.69 -31.92 -13.96
N SER A 513 12.51 -31.99 -12.63
CA SER A 513 11.28 -31.53 -11.99
C SER A 513 11.30 -30.01 -11.79
N PRO A 514 10.24 -29.26 -12.14
CA PRO A 514 10.24 -27.79 -12.04
C PRO A 514 10.26 -27.30 -10.59
N GLU A 515 9.71 -28.07 -9.65
CA GLU A 515 9.67 -27.75 -8.23
C GLU A 515 9.57 -29.01 -7.35
N GLY A 516 9.82 -28.87 -6.04
CA GLY A 516 9.67 -29.96 -5.08
C GLY A 516 9.87 -29.52 -3.63
N ASN A 517 9.26 -30.25 -2.69
CA ASN A 517 9.43 -30.01 -1.25
C ASN A 517 10.54 -30.91 -0.69
N PHE A 518 11.44 -30.31 0.09
CA PHE A 518 12.59 -31.02 0.65
C PHE A 518 12.72 -30.79 2.16
N SER A 519 12.95 -31.88 2.88
CA SER A 519 13.50 -31.84 4.23
C SER A 519 15.03 -31.93 4.16
N MET A 520 15.70 -30.86 4.57
CA MET A 520 17.16 -30.76 4.56
C MET A 520 17.72 -30.85 5.97
N VAL A 521 18.74 -31.68 6.15
CA VAL A 521 19.46 -31.84 7.42
C VAL A 521 20.93 -31.51 7.22
N MET A 522 21.37 -30.40 7.77
CA MET A 522 22.78 -30.07 7.90
C MET A 522 23.42 -30.93 9.00
N ILE A 523 24.64 -31.42 8.74
CA ILE A 523 25.51 -32.15 9.66
C ILE A 523 26.89 -31.49 9.63
N GLY A 524 27.23 -30.72 10.66
CA GLY A 524 28.52 -30.05 10.83
C GLY A 524 29.45 -30.81 11.77
N GLU A 525 30.75 -30.82 11.49
CA GLU A 525 31.82 -31.32 12.34
C GLU A 525 32.56 -30.14 12.95
N ALA A 526 32.56 -30.05 14.29
CA ALA A 526 33.23 -29.00 15.05
C ALA A 526 34.72 -29.33 15.29
N GLU A 527 35.55 -28.32 15.55
CA GLU A 527 37.01 -28.49 15.78
C GLU A 527 37.34 -29.49 16.90
N ASN A 528 36.42 -29.67 17.85
CA ASN A 528 36.54 -30.60 18.96
C ASN A 528 36.07 -32.04 18.65
N GLY A 529 35.74 -32.32 17.38
CA GLY A 529 35.26 -33.61 16.88
C GLY A 529 33.80 -33.93 17.18
N THR A 530 33.00 -32.95 17.62
CA THR A 530 31.55 -33.15 17.79
C THR A 530 30.77 -32.84 16.54
N THR A 531 29.61 -33.50 16.40
CA THR A 531 28.71 -33.26 15.27
C THR A 531 27.52 -32.40 15.67
N VAL A 532 27.29 -31.31 14.95
CA VAL A 532 26.09 -30.46 15.01
C VAL A 532 25.10 -30.94 13.96
N ARG A 533 23.80 -30.98 14.28
CA ARG A 533 22.75 -31.23 13.27
C ARG A 533 21.67 -30.14 13.31
N ARG A 534 21.24 -29.66 12.14
CA ARG A 534 20.12 -28.72 11.98
C ARG A 534 19.20 -29.17 10.85
N ARG A 535 17.89 -29.12 11.08
CA ARG A 535 16.89 -29.50 10.09
C ARG A 535 16.07 -28.28 9.69
N THR A 536 15.84 -28.15 8.40
CA THR A 536 14.85 -27.23 7.83
C THR A 536 14.02 -27.93 6.75
N THR A 537 12.91 -27.32 6.36
CA THR A 537 12.06 -27.76 5.26
C THR A 537 11.82 -26.58 4.35
N THR A 538 12.00 -26.77 3.05
CA THR A 538 11.79 -25.71 2.07
C THR A 538 11.18 -26.26 0.78
N ASN A 539 10.43 -25.41 0.09
CA ASN A 539 10.04 -25.66 -1.28
C ASN A 539 11.14 -25.11 -2.19
N VAL A 540 11.64 -25.96 -3.08
CA VAL A 540 12.70 -25.62 -4.03
C VAL A 540 12.10 -25.56 -5.42
N VAL A 541 12.45 -24.52 -6.17
CA VAL A 541 12.05 -24.36 -7.58
C VAL A 541 13.29 -24.29 -8.48
N LEU A 542 13.21 -24.87 -9.67
CA LEU A 542 14.20 -24.64 -10.72
C LEU A 542 14.05 -23.22 -11.23
N TRP A 543 15.16 -22.48 -11.25
CA TRP A 543 15.14 -21.16 -11.86
C TRP A 543 14.88 -21.26 -13.35
N THR A 544 13.93 -20.45 -13.83
CA THR A 544 13.66 -20.29 -15.26
C THR A 544 13.89 -18.83 -15.64
N PRO A 545 14.55 -18.55 -16.79
CA PRO A 545 14.68 -17.18 -17.27
C PRO A 545 13.31 -16.55 -17.42
N THR A 546 13.17 -15.31 -16.96
CA THR A 546 11.92 -14.57 -17.07
C THR A 546 11.54 -14.47 -18.54
N LEU A 547 10.37 -15.01 -18.91
CA LEU A 547 9.86 -14.82 -20.26
C LEU A 547 9.51 -13.33 -20.40
N VAL A 548 10.14 -12.66 -21.36
CA VAL A 548 9.81 -11.27 -21.69
C VAL A 548 8.88 -11.25 -22.89
N GLU A 549 7.62 -10.93 -22.64
CA GLU A 549 6.64 -10.69 -23.70
C GLU A 549 6.72 -9.23 -24.13
N VAL A 550 6.87 -8.98 -25.43
CA VAL A 550 6.76 -7.63 -25.97
C VAL A 550 5.31 -7.37 -26.33
N ALA A 551 4.72 -6.37 -25.68
CA ALA A 551 3.36 -5.92 -25.97
C ALA A 551 3.41 -4.47 -26.48
N SER A 552 2.42 -4.07 -27.26
CA SER A 552 2.25 -2.66 -27.66
C SER A 552 1.05 -2.07 -26.94
N ARG A 553 1.19 -0.87 -26.38
CA ARG A 553 0.16 -0.21 -25.57
C ARG A 553 -0.24 1.14 -26.16
N TYR A 554 -1.53 1.33 -26.33
CA TYR A 554 -2.15 2.48 -26.98
C TYR A 554 -3.24 3.10 -26.11
N SER A 555 -3.75 4.27 -26.51
CA SER A 555 -4.88 4.91 -25.82
C SER A 555 -5.77 5.70 -26.75
N VAL A 556 -7.07 5.61 -26.49
CA VAL A 556 -8.12 6.41 -27.12
C VAL A 556 -8.75 7.28 -26.05
N LEU A 557 -8.68 8.60 -26.21
CA LEU A 557 -9.28 9.54 -25.24
C LEU A 557 -10.72 9.89 -25.63
N PHE A 558 -11.55 10.13 -24.63
CA PHE A 558 -12.96 10.46 -24.78
C PHE A 558 -13.27 11.83 -24.17
N GLY A 559 -14.32 12.46 -24.69
CA GLY A 559 -14.87 13.68 -24.11
C GLY A 559 -15.55 13.44 -22.76
N PHE A 560 -15.87 14.55 -22.08
CA PHE A 560 -16.72 14.55 -20.89
C PHE A 560 -18.05 13.84 -21.18
N ASP A 561 -18.48 12.96 -20.26
CA ASP A 561 -19.76 12.24 -20.33
C ASP A 561 -20.05 11.57 -21.68
N SER A 562 -18.99 11.06 -22.34
CA SER A 562 -19.11 10.51 -23.68
C SER A 562 -18.31 9.22 -23.86
N SER A 563 -18.87 8.34 -24.70
CA SER A 563 -18.25 7.13 -25.26
C SER A 563 -18.18 7.20 -26.78
N GLU A 564 -18.41 8.38 -27.37
CA GLU A 564 -18.34 8.58 -28.81
C GLU A 564 -16.89 8.51 -29.30
N LEU A 565 -16.63 7.55 -30.18
CA LEU A 565 -15.36 7.43 -30.88
C LEU A 565 -15.30 8.46 -32.02
N ARG A 566 -14.60 9.56 -31.75
CA ARG A 566 -14.45 10.70 -32.68
C ARG A 566 -13.65 10.30 -33.93
N PRO A 567 -13.87 10.94 -35.09
CA PRO A 567 -13.20 10.59 -36.36
C PRO A 567 -11.67 10.51 -36.28
N GLU A 568 -11.03 11.44 -35.57
CA GLU A 568 -9.57 11.44 -35.39
C GLU A 568 -9.04 10.19 -34.68
N TYR A 569 -9.82 9.58 -33.77
CA TYR A 569 -9.43 8.34 -33.12
C TYR A 569 -9.71 7.11 -33.98
N LYS A 570 -10.64 7.21 -34.94
CA LYS A 570 -10.82 6.17 -35.96
C LYS A 570 -9.63 6.14 -36.89
N ASP A 571 -9.22 7.30 -37.38
CA ASP A 571 -8.01 7.45 -38.21
C ASP A 571 -6.77 6.95 -37.45
N TYR A 572 -6.64 7.29 -36.16
CA TYR A 572 -5.56 6.77 -35.30
C TYR A 572 -5.58 5.25 -35.14
N LEU A 573 -6.76 4.65 -34.90
CA LEU A 573 -6.89 3.19 -34.80
C LEU A 573 -6.48 2.51 -36.11
N ASP A 574 -6.94 3.04 -37.26
CA ASP A 574 -6.65 2.50 -38.59
C ASP A 574 -5.18 2.64 -38.98
N GLU A 575 -4.53 3.76 -38.64
CA GLU A 575 -3.16 4.07 -39.06
C GLU A 575 -2.08 3.59 -38.09
N VAL A 576 -2.39 3.48 -36.78
CA VAL A 576 -1.37 3.31 -35.72
C VAL A 576 -1.60 2.09 -34.85
N VAL A 577 -2.83 1.60 -34.68
CA VAL A 577 -3.12 0.47 -33.76
C VAL A 577 -3.36 -0.82 -34.54
N ILE A 578 -4.37 -0.84 -35.40
CA ILE A 578 -4.78 -2.03 -36.16
C ILE A 578 -3.65 -2.65 -37.00
N PRO A 579 -2.76 -1.88 -37.65
CA PRO A 579 -1.66 -2.45 -38.43
C PRO A 579 -0.67 -3.32 -37.62
N TYR A 580 -0.70 -3.22 -36.29
CA TYR A 580 0.15 -4.00 -35.38
C TYR A 580 -0.57 -5.22 -34.76
N ILE A 581 -1.85 -5.43 -35.09
CA ILE A 581 -2.59 -6.64 -34.66
C ILE A 581 -2.33 -7.76 -35.66
N GLU A 582 -1.46 -8.69 -35.28
CA GLU A 582 -1.12 -9.87 -36.10
C GLU A 582 -2.08 -11.04 -35.86
N SER A 583 -2.02 -12.07 -36.72
CA SER A 583 -2.86 -13.26 -36.54
C SER A 583 -2.46 -14.02 -35.28
N GLY A 584 -3.41 -14.37 -34.42
CA GLY A 584 -3.15 -15.01 -33.12
C GLY A 584 -2.77 -14.05 -31.99
N ALA A 585 -2.84 -12.73 -32.21
CA ALA A 585 -2.65 -11.74 -31.16
C ALA A 585 -3.82 -11.71 -30.18
N THR A 586 -3.53 -11.37 -28.92
CA THR A 586 -4.52 -11.04 -27.91
C THR A 586 -4.55 -9.52 -27.73
N VAL A 587 -5.73 -8.94 -27.88
CA VAL A 587 -5.98 -7.51 -27.71
C VAL A 587 -6.78 -7.31 -26.42
N GLU A 588 -6.17 -6.71 -25.40
CA GLU A 588 -6.82 -6.42 -24.12
C GLU A 588 -7.20 -4.94 -24.09
N ILE A 589 -8.49 -4.63 -23.87
CA ILE A 589 -9.01 -3.27 -23.88
C ILE A 589 -9.56 -2.91 -22.50
N PHE A 590 -9.01 -1.86 -21.91
CA PHE A 590 -9.31 -1.42 -20.56
C PHE A 590 -10.02 -0.06 -20.59
N GLY A 591 -11.28 -0.02 -20.17
CA GLY A 591 -12.08 1.20 -20.11
C GLY A 591 -11.93 1.91 -18.76
N HIS A 592 -11.78 3.23 -18.80
CA HIS A 592 -11.65 4.08 -17.60
C HIS A 592 -12.49 5.37 -17.69
N THR A 593 -12.79 5.94 -16.52
CA THR A 593 -13.35 7.27 -16.33
C THR A 593 -12.53 8.08 -15.33
N ASP A 594 -12.77 9.38 -15.29
CA ASP A 594 -12.37 10.23 -14.18
C ASP A 594 -13.32 10.09 -12.99
N ILE A 595 -13.05 10.84 -11.91
CA ILE A 595 -13.81 10.83 -10.65
C ILE A 595 -15.11 11.65 -10.67
N ILE A 596 -15.44 12.32 -11.78
CA ILE A 596 -16.62 13.18 -11.83
C ILE A 596 -17.85 12.32 -12.11
N GLY A 597 -18.88 12.45 -11.27
CA GLY A 597 -20.13 11.69 -11.40
C GLY A 597 -20.28 10.55 -10.38
N GLN A 598 -21.30 9.71 -10.56
CA GLN A 598 -21.58 8.57 -9.68
C GLN A 598 -20.75 7.34 -10.08
N THR A 599 -20.22 6.61 -9.10
CA THR A 599 -19.40 5.41 -9.32
C THR A 599 -20.07 4.39 -10.24
N GLU A 600 -21.37 4.09 -10.05
CA GLU A 600 -22.09 3.13 -10.88
C GLU A 600 -22.22 3.62 -12.33
N TYR A 601 -22.44 4.92 -12.53
CA TYR A 601 -22.50 5.50 -13.87
C TYR A 601 -21.14 5.45 -14.57
N ASN A 602 -20.08 5.75 -13.82
CA ASN A 602 -18.70 5.70 -14.30
C ASN A 602 -18.28 4.29 -14.71
N GLN A 603 -18.71 3.27 -13.96
CA GLN A 603 -18.54 1.87 -14.35
C GLN A 603 -19.19 1.59 -15.72
N GLU A 604 -20.48 1.89 -15.89
CA GLU A 604 -21.17 1.67 -17.17
C GLU A 604 -20.57 2.50 -18.33
N LEU A 605 -20.11 3.71 -18.06
CA LEU A 605 -19.49 4.57 -19.07
C LEU A 605 -18.14 3.99 -19.54
N SER A 606 -17.33 3.48 -18.62
CA SER A 606 -16.07 2.81 -18.95
C SER A 606 -16.29 1.55 -19.80
N GLU A 607 -17.32 0.76 -19.50
CA GLU A 607 -17.73 -0.40 -20.30
C GLU A 607 -18.12 0.01 -21.72
N ARG A 608 -18.91 1.08 -21.88
CA ARG A 608 -19.28 1.60 -23.20
C ARG A 608 -18.06 2.07 -24.00
N ARG A 609 -17.12 2.78 -23.37
CA ARG A 609 -15.88 3.25 -24.02
C ARG A 609 -15.05 2.09 -24.55
N ALA A 610 -14.81 1.08 -23.72
CA ALA A 610 -14.04 -0.10 -24.13
C ALA A 610 -14.78 -0.91 -25.21
N ALA A 611 -16.10 -1.06 -25.10
CA ALA A 611 -16.91 -1.76 -26.08
C ALA A 611 -16.89 -1.09 -27.46
N VAL A 612 -16.97 0.25 -27.54
CA VAL A 612 -16.91 0.95 -28.82
C VAL A 612 -15.55 0.78 -29.50
N VAL A 613 -14.46 0.79 -28.73
CA VAL A 613 -13.11 0.53 -29.28
C VAL A 613 -12.98 -0.92 -29.74
N ARG A 614 -13.44 -1.89 -28.93
CA ARG A 614 -13.50 -3.30 -29.30
C ARG A 614 -14.23 -3.50 -30.62
N ASP A 615 -15.46 -2.97 -30.72
CA ASP A 615 -16.32 -3.15 -31.88
C ASP A 615 -15.71 -2.52 -33.13
N TYR A 616 -14.98 -1.40 -32.97
CA TYR A 616 -14.26 -0.79 -34.08
C TYR A 616 -13.07 -1.64 -34.54
N ILE A 617 -12.26 -2.15 -33.61
CA ILE A 617 -11.12 -3.02 -33.95
C ILE A 617 -11.61 -4.32 -34.60
N ASP A 618 -12.60 -5.00 -34.02
CA ASP A 618 -13.17 -6.26 -34.52
C ASP A 618 -13.72 -6.13 -35.95
N GLN A 619 -14.30 -4.98 -36.30
CA GLN A 619 -14.84 -4.72 -37.64
C GLN A 619 -13.78 -4.42 -38.70
N ASN A 620 -12.60 -3.94 -38.30
CA ASN A 620 -11.59 -3.41 -39.22
C ASN A 620 -10.26 -4.20 -39.21
N VAL A 621 -10.08 -5.13 -38.28
CA VAL A 621 -8.91 -6.00 -38.24
C VAL A 621 -9.04 -7.13 -39.27
N ASP A 622 -8.06 -7.24 -40.17
CA ASP A 622 -8.02 -8.29 -41.20
C ASP A 622 -7.34 -9.59 -40.71
N ALA A 623 -6.80 -9.60 -39.48
CA ALA A 623 -6.02 -10.70 -38.95
C ALA A 623 -6.90 -11.85 -38.43
N SER A 624 -6.42 -13.09 -38.57
CA SER A 624 -7.16 -14.28 -38.18
C SER A 624 -6.85 -14.70 -36.73
N ASN A 625 -7.82 -15.32 -36.04
CA ASN A 625 -7.67 -15.81 -34.66
C ASN A 625 -7.26 -14.73 -33.64
N VAL A 626 -7.70 -13.48 -33.84
CA VAL A 626 -7.51 -12.42 -32.86
C VAL A 626 -8.49 -12.64 -31.70
N GLN A 627 -7.97 -12.68 -30.47
CA GLN A 627 -8.78 -12.64 -29.27
C GLN A 627 -8.87 -11.19 -28.78
N ILE A 628 -10.08 -10.68 -28.54
CA ILE A 628 -10.27 -9.32 -28.01
C ILE A 628 -11.02 -9.41 -26.68
N ASP A 629 -10.31 -9.07 -25.61
CA ASP A 629 -10.82 -9.06 -24.25
C ASP A 629 -11.10 -7.63 -23.80
N VAL A 630 -12.17 -7.45 -23.03
CA VAL A 630 -12.58 -6.14 -22.51
C VAL A 630 -12.72 -6.20 -21.00
N VAL A 631 -12.10 -5.25 -20.33
CA VAL A 631 -12.24 -5.02 -18.90
C VAL A 631 -12.58 -3.55 -18.68
N ALA A 632 -13.42 -3.26 -17.71
CA ALA A 632 -13.90 -1.93 -17.42
C ALA A 632 -13.73 -1.63 -15.94
N TYR A 633 -13.04 -0.54 -15.63
CA TYR A 633 -12.61 -0.20 -14.28
C TYR A 633 -13.36 0.99 -13.69
N GLY A 634 -14.26 1.62 -14.43
CA GLY A 634 -14.92 2.85 -13.99
C GLY A 634 -13.90 3.90 -13.59
N GLU A 635 -14.08 4.48 -12.41
CA GLU A 635 -13.20 5.50 -11.81
C GLU A 635 -12.07 4.91 -10.95
N GLU A 636 -11.87 3.60 -10.97
CA GLU A 636 -10.87 2.93 -10.14
C GLU A 636 -9.44 3.38 -10.51
N THR A 637 -8.73 3.93 -9.52
CA THR A 637 -7.44 4.60 -9.71
C THR A 637 -6.24 3.67 -9.61
N THR A 638 -6.44 2.40 -9.26
CA THR A 638 -5.39 1.37 -9.15
C THR A 638 -4.87 0.94 -10.52
N GLU A 639 -5.71 0.93 -11.56
CA GLU A 639 -5.41 0.34 -12.87
C GLU A 639 -5.13 1.38 -13.98
N ALA A 640 -5.69 2.60 -13.87
CA ALA A 640 -5.25 3.76 -14.65
C ALA A 640 -4.98 4.96 -13.75
N SER A 641 -3.83 4.91 -13.08
CA SER A 641 -3.47 5.82 -11.99
C SER A 641 -3.07 7.23 -12.43
N PHE A 642 -3.95 8.00 -13.10
CA PHE A 642 -3.82 9.46 -13.03
C PHE A 642 -4.53 9.95 -11.77
N GLU A 643 -3.87 10.77 -10.98
CA GLU A 643 -4.31 11.14 -9.62
C GLU A 643 -5.62 11.95 -9.55
N ASN A 644 -6.20 12.33 -10.70
CA ASN A 644 -7.39 13.20 -10.84
C ASN A 644 -7.26 14.61 -10.20
N THR A 645 -6.11 14.94 -9.62
CA THR A 645 -5.80 16.21 -8.95
C THR A 645 -5.89 17.41 -9.90
N HIS A 646 -5.45 17.25 -11.15
CA HIS A 646 -5.45 18.30 -12.16
C HIS A 646 -6.39 17.98 -13.33
N PRO A 647 -6.94 19.00 -14.03
CA PRO A 647 -7.84 18.78 -15.15
C PRO A 647 -7.21 17.91 -16.24
N GLU A 648 -5.94 18.12 -16.57
CA GLU A 648 -5.22 17.25 -17.52
C GLU A 648 -5.23 15.76 -17.13
N GLN A 649 -5.09 15.44 -15.84
CA GLN A 649 -5.12 14.07 -15.36
C GLN A 649 -6.52 13.47 -15.51
N ARG A 650 -7.57 14.24 -15.20
CA ARG A 650 -8.97 13.80 -15.41
C ARG A 650 -9.24 13.53 -16.89
N TYR A 651 -8.78 14.38 -17.78
CA TYR A 651 -8.92 14.14 -19.23
C TYR A 651 -8.17 12.88 -19.70
N TYR A 652 -6.99 12.58 -19.16
CA TYR A 652 -6.31 11.32 -19.48
C TYR A 652 -6.95 10.08 -18.85
N ASN A 653 -7.69 10.23 -17.75
CA ASN A 653 -8.52 9.14 -17.19
C ASN A 653 -9.76 8.83 -18.03
N ARG A 654 -10.24 9.78 -18.84
CA ARG A 654 -11.32 9.54 -19.81
C ARG A 654 -10.80 8.76 -21.01
N THR A 655 -10.46 7.49 -20.84
CA THR A 655 -9.69 6.73 -21.84
C THR A 655 -10.16 5.28 -21.99
N ALA A 656 -9.82 4.69 -23.14
CA ALA A 656 -9.67 3.25 -23.30
C ALA A 656 -8.21 2.94 -23.63
N ILE A 657 -7.57 2.09 -22.81
CA ILE A 657 -6.21 1.60 -23.03
C ILE A 657 -6.29 0.30 -23.83
N ILE A 658 -5.42 0.15 -24.82
CA ILE A 658 -5.40 -1.03 -25.70
C ILE A 658 -4.02 -1.66 -25.61
N ASP A 659 -3.96 -2.91 -25.20
CA ASP A 659 -2.73 -3.71 -25.20
C ASP A 659 -2.82 -4.79 -26.25
N ILE A 660 -1.79 -4.87 -27.08
CA ILE A 660 -1.63 -5.93 -28.09
C ILE A 660 -0.48 -6.82 -27.62
N VAL A 661 -0.82 -8.05 -27.25
CA VAL A 661 0.13 -9.09 -26.88
C VAL A 661 0.30 -10.04 -28.07
N ILE A 662 1.53 -10.16 -28.55
CA ILE A 662 1.86 -11.06 -29.65
C ILE A 662 2.19 -12.42 -29.03
N SER A 663 1.34 -13.42 -29.29
CA SER A 663 1.59 -14.80 -28.91
C SER A 663 2.82 -15.32 -29.68
N ASN A 664 3.92 -15.61 -28.98
CA ASN A 664 5.10 -16.27 -29.56
C ASN A 664 4.91 -17.77 -29.73
#